data_AF-A0A7Y6Y0R3-F1
#
_entry.id   AF-A0A7Y6Y0R3-F1
#
_cell.length_a   1.000
_cell.length_b   1.000
_cell.length_c   1.000
_cell.angle_alpha   90.00
_cell.angle_beta   90.00
_cell.angle_gamma   90.00
#
_symmetry.space_group_name_H-M   'P 1'
#
loop_
_entity.id
_entity.type
_entity.pdbx_description
1 polymer ?
#
loop_
_entity_poly.entity_id
_entity_poly.type
_entity_poly.pdbx_seq_one_letter_code
_entity_poly.pdbx_strand_id
1 'polypeptide(L)'
;MFEPFTDIPALTLVLKFLIASSLLLGTIWGLEKLGVFKTPDLAELAWKLAIAGSFLALLPVGDWLSSPIRVEHQRTAALVQEFNEGRPLADLFMPQALPEDKAEKPVPTEQNMARATDSETEITHTGTELPAFTGMLASLRTKDLAGLLWVTLAGLALALLGIAYVGAVKGLGSRTRVAPEDRPNLILRDICAQTGIKHVPYLSRSSDITSPVCLPRKEICLPDWAFDDLPEAELKSLLAHEVGHMVRRDPLMLMVLQALSRLFFFQPLFVLAKKRLNAIAELAADEWAATHTEDARSVAAALYTCATKIQKKQNIQWGLAMADNKSMLRARVERLIGSEAQPFKRAGKGAKAALATGLLTVTLGLPSIQFADALMAHPPEGSEIGDIPDVPDVPEIPEGAFVTDIEMPEPSISISSNEDGKNKSGNVVFSNNNKELKASWDGPFTLNQDETDVAKLEGDTTLTIRSRDGSSKHKIRFENDGGKLSRTYWRNGKKAEFDKTAQTWLASTLQVLVRETGLNAEKRVERMLKQGGVAAVLKEMKQIESDYVFGLYSRHLTNQAELSKKELTQLISLMERLEGDYGKRLALLGLLDQKAMDASMLPKVMKVAEDIESDYELRLLLTPYIDRFGLTEKEAKSLLKIAKSIESDYEMRLLLTAAFDDADISKSNLETLTELAASEIESDYEFRLLLSAFVKQFGKSREATELALEAIGNIDSDYEKRLALGAVTNHGLFNNKSWIMAIEAAITISSDYEKRLALSAIKRRLPDDKKVQKAFSEAVDSISSDYERNRVAVLAPAPEAPRIQAITATTTTEVMPGAPETVTVTVGAPLPPAPAVSSMTMTTTASVPPNVPHSITSVVAAPNAPKARVRTLTATTTANVKPGIPQDMTVTVVAPNQPE
;
A
#
# COMPACT_ATOMS: atom_id res chain seq x y z
N MET A 1 29.81 15.51 -33.32
CA MET A 1 29.29 15.68 -31.94
C MET A 1 28.89 14.35 -31.28
N PHE A 2 28.69 13.24 -32.01
CA PHE A 2 28.40 11.91 -31.45
C PHE A 2 29.60 10.93 -31.40
N GLU A 3 30.73 11.27 -32.02
CA GLU A 3 31.97 10.44 -31.96
C GLU A 3 32.54 10.20 -30.55
N PRO A 4 32.46 11.12 -29.55
CA PRO A 4 32.99 10.81 -28.22
C PRO A 4 32.11 9.87 -27.38
N PHE A 5 30.92 9.48 -27.85
CA PHE A 5 30.05 8.52 -27.14
C PHE A 5 30.34 7.06 -27.49
N THR A 6 30.97 6.78 -28.63
CA THR A 6 31.19 5.42 -29.12
C THR A 6 32.40 4.73 -28.48
N ASP A 7 33.33 5.50 -27.92
CA ASP A 7 34.59 4.99 -27.34
C ASP A 7 34.55 4.86 -25.81
N ILE A 8 33.52 5.39 -25.14
CA ILE A 8 33.37 5.25 -23.69
C ILE A 8 32.69 3.92 -23.37
N PRO A 9 33.29 3.08 -22.52
CA PRO A 9 32.68 1.79 -22.24
C PRO A 9 31.33 1.89 -21.51
N ALA A 10 30.38 1.02 -21.88
CA ALA A 10 29.00 1.06 -21.39
C ALA A 10 28.90 0.98 -19.86
N LEU A 11 29.74 0.17 -19.21
CA LEU A 11 29.78 0.06 -17.74
C LEU A 11 30.23 1.37 -17.09
N THR A 12 31.18 2.06 -17.70
CA THR A 12 31.67 3.37 -17.25
C THR A 12 30.56 4.42 -17.34
N LEU A 13 29.76 4.42 -18.41
CA LEU A 13 28.60 5.32 -18.55
C LEU A 13 27.52 5.03 -17.50
N VAL A 14 27.19 3.76 -17.26
CA VAL A 14 26.20 3.36 -16.25
C VAL A 14 26.66 3.76 -14.84
N LEU A 15 27.92 3.51 -14.50
CA LEU A 15 28.47 3.86 -13.19
C LEU A 15 28.53 5.38 -13.00
N LYS A 16 28.95 6.13 -14.03
CA LYS A 16 28.93 7.60 -14.04
C LYS A 16 27.51 8.12 -13.79
N PHE A 17 26.51 7.58 -14.50
CA PHE A 17 25.12 7.94 -14.30
C PHE A 17 24.64 7.64 -12.88
N LEU A 18 24.94 6.44 -12.35
CA LEU A 18 24.52 6.03 -11.01
C LEU A 18 25.09 6.94 -9.92
N ILE A 19 26.37 7.30 -10.00
CA ILE A 19 27.01 8.15 -9.01
C ILE A 19 26.47 9.58 -9.11
N ALA A 20 26.43 10.15 -10.32
CA ALA A 20 25.93 11.51 -10.53
C ALA A 20 24.46 11.65 -10.11
N SER A 21 23.60 10.70 -10.50
CA SER A 21 22.19 10.70 -10.11
C SER A 21 21.99 10.50 -8.61
N SER A 22 22.80 9.66 -7.97
CA SER A 22 22.69 9.46 -6.52
C SER A 22 23.12 10.69 -5.74
N LEU A 23 24.19 11.35 -6.16
CA LEU A 23 24.68 12.55 -5.51
C LEU A 23 23.72 13.72 -5.72
N LEU A 24 23.25 13.97 -6.95
CA LEU A 24 22.32 15.06 -7.23
C LEU A 24 20.95 14.86 -6.57
N LEU A 25 20.35 13.68 -6.69
CA LEU A 25 19.03 13.43 -6.08
C LEU A 25 19.12 13.33 -4.55
N GLY A 26 20.19 12.72 -4.02
CA GLY A 26 20.44 12.63 -2.58
C GLY A 26 20.69 13.99 -1.93
N THR A 27 21.44 14.89 -2.59
CA THR A 27 21.66 16.25 -2.08
C THR A 27 20.38 17.07 -2.08
N ILE A 28 19.56 17.03 -3.14
CA ILE A 28 18.27 17.73 -3.15
C ILE A 28 17.35 17.19 -2.05
N TRP A 29 17.29 15.87 -1.88
CA TRP A 29 16.51 15.26 -0.81
C TRP A 29 16.97 15.73 0.58
N GLY A 30 18.28 15.75 0.84
CA GLY A 30 18.85 16.22 2.10
C GLY A 30 18.56 17.70 2.37
N LEU A 31 18.77 18.57 1.37
CA LEU A 31 18.46 19.99 1.46
C LEU A 31 16.98 20.24 1.74
N GLU A 32 16.10 19.45 1.14
CA GLU A 32 14.67 19.52 1.40
C GLU A 32 14.33 19.11 2.83
N LYS A 33 14.94 18.05 3.36
CA LYS A 33 14.76 17.62 4.76
C LYS A 33 15.27 18.64 5.78
N LEU A 34 16.30 19.41 5.42
CA LEU A 34 16.81 20.53 6.21
C LEU A 34 15.95 21.81 6.07
N GLY A 35 14.84 21.76 5.33
CA GLY A 35 13.92 22.90 5.19
C GLY A 35 14.46 24.05 4.34
N VAL A 36 15.47 23.79 3.50
CA VAL A 36 16.09 24.82 2.63
C VAL A 36 15.09 25.35 1.60
N PHE A 37 14.26 24.46 1.05
CA PHE A 37 13.22 24.84 0.09
C PHE A 37 11.93 25.26 0.79
N LYS A 38 11.82 26.56 1.07
CA LYS A 38 10.64 27.15 1.74
C LYS A 38 9.39 27.22 0.87
N THR A 39 9.51 27.06 -0.46
CA THR A 39 8.38 27.13 -1.39
C THR A 39 8.37 25.92 -2.33
N PRO A 40 7.19 25.38 -2.69
CA PRO A 40 7.11 24.20 -3.54
C PRO A 40 7.64 24.43 -4.95
N ASP A 41 7.56 25.65 -5.47
CA ASP A 41 8.06 25.97 -6.80
C ASP A 41 9.60 25.88 -6.89
N LEU A 42 10.30 26.17 -5.79
CA LEU A 42 11.74 26.01 -5.69
C LEU A 42 12.12 24.54 -5.52
N ALA A 43 11.38 23.80 -4.69
CA ALA A 43 11.55 22.35 -4.53
C ALA A 43 11.31 21.60 -5.86
N GLU A 44 10.24 21.94 -6.58
CA GLU A 44 9.92 21.39 -7.90
C GLU A 44 11.07 21.59 -8.90
N LEU A 45 11.59 22.82 -8.96
CA LEU A 45 12.70 23.17 -9.84
C LEU A 45 13.98 22.43 -9.44
N ALA A 46 14.27 22.31 -8.14
CA ALA A 46 15.42 21.57 -7.63
C ALA A 46 15.40 20.10 -8.08
N TRP A 47 14.28 19.41 -7.85
CA TRP A 47 14.10 18.01 -8.24
C TRP A 47 14.18 17.81 -9.77
N LYS A 48 13.53 18.68 -10.56
CA LYS A 48 13.58 18.61 -12.03
C LYS A 48 15.00 18.85 -12.57
N LEU A 49 15.71 19.81 -12.00
CA LEU A 49 17.08 20.11 -12.37
C LEU A 49 18.05 19.00 -11.94
N ALA A 50 17.83 18.34 -10.80
CA ALA A 50 18.67 17.20 -10.39
C ALA A 50 18.51 16.01 -11.33
N ILE A 51 17.27 15.73 -11.76
CA ILE A 51 17.00 14.71 -12.79
C ILE A 51 17.70 15.10 -14.10
N ALA A 52 17.53 16.33 -14.58
CA ALA A 52 18.18 16.78 -15.82
C ALA A 52 19.72 16.77 -15.70
N GLY A 53 20.25 17.23 -14.56
CA GLY A 53 21.68 17.24 -14.25
C GLY A 53 22.29 15.85 -14.21
N SER A 54 21.52 14.84 -13.78
CA SER A 54 21.94 13.44 -13.81
C SER A 54 22.24 12.95 -15.23
N PHE A 55 21.45 13.40 -16.21
CA PHE A 55 21.71 13.10 -17.63
C PHE A 55 22.79 14.02 -18.21
N LEU A 56 22.86 15.27 -17.78
CA LEU A 56 23.90 16.20 -18.24
C LEU A 56 25.30 15.76 -17.80
N ALA A 57 25.43 15.14 -16.62
CA ALA A 57 26.67 14.55 -16.12
C ALA A 57 27.19 13.37 -16.96
N LEU A 58 26.39 12.83 -17.89
CA LEU A 58 26.87 11.85 -18.87
C LEU A 58 27.67 12.50 -20.01
N LEU A 59 27.52 13.80 -20.23
CA LEU A 59 28.31 14.50 -21.23
C LEU A 59 29.75 14.69 -20.71
N PRO A 60 30.78 14.61 -21.58
CA PRO A 60 32.20 14.76 -21.20
C PRO A 60 32.59 16.20 -20.85
N VAL A 61 31.65 17.04 -20.42
CA VAL A 61 31.89 18.48 -20.14
C VAL A 61 32.63 18.66 -18.81
N GLY A 62 32.49 17.74 -17.85
CA GLY A 62 33.19 17.79 -16.55
C GLY A 62 34.71 17.60 -16.66
N ASP A 63 35.18 16.92 -17.72
CA ASP A 63 36.59 16.71 -18.02
C ASP A 63 37.33 18.02 -18.36
N TRP A 64 36.60 19.07 -18.71
CA TRP A 64 37.16 20.39 -18.99
C TRP A 64 37.41 21.23 -17.73
N LEU A 65 36.77 20.86 -16.61
CA LEU A 65 36.75 21.65 -15.37
C LEU A 65 37.41 20.94 -14.18
N SER A 66 37.52 19.61 -14.22
CA SER A 66 38.07 18.82 -13.12
C SER A 66 38.89 17.63 -13.65
N SER A 67 39.97 17.28 -12.95
CA SER A 67 40.76 16.11 -13.27
C SER A 67 39.96 14.83 -13.00
N PRO A 68 39.95 13.86 -13.92
CA PRO A 68 39.28 12.59 -13.70
C PRO A 68 39.85 11.88 -12.48
N ILE A 69 38.98 11.30 -11.64
CA ILE A 69 39.39 10.38 -10.59
C ILE A 69 39.77 9.07 -11.27
N ARG A 70 41.06 8.73 -11.22
CA ARG A 70 41.58 7.46 -11.71
C ARG A 70 41.52 6.39 -10.64
N VAL A 71 40.79 5.32 -10.90
CA VAL A 71 40.81 4.13 -10.05
C VAL A 71 41.90 3.19 -10.54
N GLU A 72 43.04 3.20 -9.85
CA GLU A 72 44.27 2.44 -10.20
C GLU A 72 44.29 1.01 -9.66
N HIS A 73 43.13 0.46 -9.28
CA HIS A 73 43.07 -0.89 -8.76
C HIS A 73 43.07 -1.90 -9.92
N GLN A 74 44.22 -2.58 -10.13
CA GLN A 74 44.49 -3.50 -11.24
C GLN A 74 43.39 -4.54 -11.49
N ARG A 75 42.81 -5.12 -10.43
CA ARG A 75 41.73 -6.11 -10.57
C ARG A 75 40.43 -5.51 -11.09
N THR A 76 40.05 -4.32 -10.61
CA THR A 76 38.85 -3.63 -11.10
C THR A 76 39.05 -3.07 -12.50
N ALA A 77 40.25 -2.58 -12.82
CA ALA A 77 40.63 -2.17 -14.16
C ALA A 77 40.53 -3.34 -15.15
N ALA A 78 41.10 -4.50 -14.80
CA ALA A 78 41.04 -5.71 -15.61
C ALA A 78 39.60 -6.24 -15.77
N LEU A 79 38.78 -6.24 -14.71
CA LEU A 79 37.37 -6.65 -14.78
C LEU A 79 36.51 -5.71 -15.64
N VAL A 80 36.73 -4.40 -15.49
CA VAL A 80 36.04 -3.37 -16.28
C VAL A 80 36.47 -3.52 -17.75
N GLN A 81 37.76 -3.68 -18.03
CA GLN A 81 38.28 -3.92 -19.37
C GLN A 81 37.74 -5.22 -19.99
N GLU A 82 37.73 -6.33 -19.26
CA GLU A 82 37.15 -7.61 -19.70
C GLU A 82 35.65 -7.50 -20.03
N PHE A 83 34.89 -6.77 -19.21
CA PHE A 83 33.47 -6.51 -19.46
C PHE A 83 33.25 -5.61 -20.69
N ASN A 84 34.12 -4.63 -20.89
CA ASN A 84 34.02 -3.62 -21.94
C ASN A 84 34.52 -4.10 -23.31
N GLU A 85 35.55 -4.94 -23.35
CA GLU A 85 36.06 -5.55 -24.57
C GLU A 85 35.09 -6.63 -25.07
N GLY A 86 34.49 -7.36 -24.12
CA GLY A 86 33.51 -8.42 -24.31
C GLY A 86 34.10 -9.68 -24.93
N ARG A 87 33.80 -10.86 -24.39
CA ARG A 87 34.25 -12.12 -24.98
C ARG A 87 33.49 -12.39 -26.29
N PRO A 88 34.13 -12.88 -27.36
CA PRO A 88 33.43 -13.38 -28.53
C PRO A 88 32.47 -14.49 -28.10
N LEU A 89 31.20 -14.42 -28.54
CA LEU A 89 30.23 -15.46 -28.23
C LEU A 89 30.68 -16.86 -28.68
N ALA A 90 31.49 -16.94 -29.74
CA ALA A 90 32.08 -18.18 -30.24
C ALA A 90 32.91 -18.93 -29.18
N ASP A 91 33.63 -18.22 -28.31
CA ASP A 91 34.49 -18.83 -27.27
C ASP A 91 33.68 -19.44 -26.12
N LEU A 92 32.41 -19.04 -25.97
CA LEU A 92 31.48 -19.58 -24.98
C LEU A 92 30.84 -20.91 -25.43
N PHE A 93 30.88 -21.20 -26.74
CA PHE A 93 30.26 -22.38 -27.36
C PHE A 93 31.27 -23.38 -27.95
N MET A 94 32.54 -23.02 -28.06
CA MET A 94 33.62 -23.94 -28.47
C MET A 94 34.28 -24.56 -27.23
N PRO A 95 34.52 -25.89 -27.20
CA PRO A 95 35.33 -26.50 -26.16
C PRO A 95 36.75 -25.94 -26.23
N GLN A 96 37.26 -25.43 -25.10
CA GLN A 96 38.64 -24.96 -25.01
C GLN A 96 39.59 -26.08 -25.46
N ALA A 97 40.38 -25.81 -26.50
CA ALA A 97 41.49 -26.66 -26.85
C ALA A 97 42.44 -26.73 -25.64
N LEU A 98 42.78 -27.96 -25.24
CA LEU A 98 43.81 -28.21 -24.23
C LEU A 98 45.11 -27.50 -24.66
N PRO A 99 45.94 -27.01 -23.71
CA PRO A 99 47.19 -26.38 -24.05
C PRO A 99 48.05 -27.38 -24.84
N GLU A 100 48.43 -27.00 -26.07
CA GLU A 100 49.38 -27.78 -26.86
C GLU A 100 50.68 -27.91 -26.07
N ASP A 101 51.05 -29.15 -25.81
CA ASP A 101 52.35 -29.53 -25.31
C ASP A 101 53.42 -29.02 -26.28
N LYS A 102 54.49 -28.41 -25.74
CA LYS A 102 55.60 -27.88 -26.53
C LYS A 102 56.37 -29.04 -27.15
N ALA A 103 55.94 -29.52 -28.30
CA ALA A 103 56.72 -30.39 -29.15
C ALA A 103 57.47 -29.55 -30.22
N GLU A 104 58.77 -29.73 -30.25
CA GLU A 104 59.75 -29.07 -31.12
C GLU A 104 59.36 -29.09 -32.60
N LYS A 105 59.50 -27.93 -33.27
CA LYS A 105 59.47 -27.84 -34.74
C LYS A 105 60.81 -28.31 -35.31
N PRO A 106 60.85 -29.22 -36.31
CA PRO A 106 62.04 -29.39 -37.13
C PRO A 106 62.11 -28.27 -38.18
N VAL A 107 63.32 -27.75 -38.36
CA VAL A 107 63.69 -26.69 -39.32
C VAL A 107 63.71 -27.25 -40.76
N PRO A 108 63.10 -26.58 -41.76
CA PRO A 108 63.42 -26.82 -43.16
C PRO A 108 64.39 -25.75 -43.70
N THR A 109 65.45 -26.22 -44.33
CA THR A 109 66.55 -25.46 -44.95
C THR A 109 66.14 -24.83 -46.30
N GLU A 110 66.85 -23.75 -46.64
CA GLU A 110 66.79 -22.74 -47.72
C GLU A 110 66.52 -23.15 -49.20
N GLN A 111 66.00 -24.33 -49.54
CA GLN A 111 66.09 -24.82 -50.92
C GLN A 111 64.86 -24.70 -51.83
N ASN A 112 63.77 -24.03 -51.45
CA ASN A 112 62.58 -23.92 -52.32
C ASN A 112 62.08 -22.47 -52.51
N MET A 113 62.98 -21.55 -52.83
CA MET A 113 62.61 -20.35 -53.59
C MET A 113 62.93 -20.59 -55.07
N ALA A 114 61.92 -20.35 -55.91
CA ALA A 114 61.92 -20.34 -57.37
C ALA A 114 61.58 -21.66 -58.10
N ARG A 115 60.28 -21.96 -58.24
CA ARG A 115 59.64 -22.18 -59.56
C ARG A 115 58.11 -22.34 -59.49
N ALA A 116 57.44 -21.73 -60.48
CA ALA A 116 56.03 -21.89 -60.89
C ALA A 116 55.01 -21.25 -59.93
N THR A 117 54.24 -20.18 -60.22
CA THR A 117 53.55 -19.69 -61.44
C THR A 117 52.90 -20.79 -62.28
N ASP A 118 51.56 -20.74 -62.28
CA ASP A 118 50.58 -21.37 -63.15
C ASP A 118 50.35 -22.88 -62.98
N SER A 119 49.23 -23.20 -62.33
CA SER A 119 48.25 -24.23 -62.74
C SER A 119 47.04 -24.18 -61.82
N GLU A 120 45.90 -23.75 -62.36
CA GLU A 120 44.57 -24.03 -61.83
C GLU A 120 44.39 -25.53 -61.62
N THR A 121 43.90 -25.94 -60.45
CA THR A 121 42.96 -27.06 -60.39
C THR A 121 42.04 -26.91 -59.18
N GLU A 122 40.84 -26.50 -59.53
CA GLU A 122 39.58 -26.55 -58.81
C GLU A 122 39.42 -27.85 -58.00
N ILE A 123 39.46 -27.75 -56.68
CA ILE A 123 38.71 -28.64 -55.80
C ILE A 123 37.66 -27.75 -55.13
N THR A 124 36.47 -27.76 -55.71
CA THR A 124 35.22 -27.29 -55.13
C THR A 124 35.01 -27.93 -53.77
N HIS A 125 35.48 -27.27 -52.71
CA HIS A 125 34.79 -27.32 -51.43
C HIS A 125 33.58 -26.40 -51.57
N THR A 126 32.45 -27.00 -51.92
CA THR A 126 31.12 -26.47 -51.61
C THR A 126 31.02 -26.36 -50.09
N GLY A 127 31.63 -25.30 -49.53
CA GLY A 127 31.31 -24.81 -48.21
C GLY A 127 29.90 -24.30 -48.29
N THR A 128 28.96 -25.11 -47.82
CA THR A 128 27.59 -24.69 -47.54
C THR A 128 27.69 -23.36 -46.79
N GLU A 129 27.26 -22.27 -47.42
CA GLU A 129 27.17 -20.99 -46.75
C GLU A 129 26.32 -21.19 -45.49
N LEU A 130 26.99 -21.21 -44.35
CA LEU A 130 26.38 -21.10 -43.04
C LEU A 130 25.48 -19.85 -43.13
N PRO A 131 24.16 -19.98 -42.90
CA PRO A 131 23.20 -18.92 -43.19
C PRO A 131 23.68 -17.61 -42.54
N ALA A 132 23.45 -16.46 -43.18
CA ALA A 132 23.90 -15.14 -42.71
C ALA A 132 23.70 -14.88 -41.20
N PHE A 133 22.73 -15.57 -40.59
CA PHE A 133 22.48 -15.64 -39.15
C PHE A 133 23.65 -16.17 -38.29
N THR A 134 24.39 -17.19 -38.73
CA THR A 134 25.55 -17.76 -38.00
C THR A 134 26.79 -16.88 -38.05
N GLY A 135 27.04 -16.18 -39.16
CA GLY A 135 28.09 -15.15 -39.25
C GLY A 135 27.77 -13.92 -38.38
N MET A 136 26.49 -13.54 -38.31
CA MET A 136 26.01 -12.46 -37.44
C MET A 136 26.20 -12.83 -35.95
N LEU A 137 25.83 -14.04 -35.53
CA LEU A 137 26.01 -14.51 -34.15
C LEU A 137 27.48 -14.64 -33.73
N ALA A 138 28.37 -15.01 -34.66
CA ALA A 138 29.81 -15.11 -34.39
C ALA A 138 30.50 -13.75 -34.19
N SER A 139 29.90 -12.67 -34.71
CA SER A 139 30.43 -11.30 -34.60
C SER A 139 30.01 -10.55 -33.32
N LEU A 140 29.00 -11.06 -32.61
CA LEU A 140 28.47 -10.44 -31.39
C LEU A 140 29.41 -10.71 -30.20
N ARG A 141 29.76 -9.65 -29.47
CA ARG A 141 30.50 -9.76 -28.20
C ARG A 141 29.55 -9.71 -27.01
N THR A 142 30.00 -10.14 -25.83
CA THR A 142 29.17 -10.10 -24.60
C THR A 142 28.63 -8.71 -24.25
N LYS A 143 29.32 -7.63 -24.63
CA LYS A 143 28.84 -6.25 -24.47
C LYS A 143 27.63 -5.92 -25.35
N ASP A 144 27.60 -6.45 -26.57
CA ASP A 144 26.51 -6.24 -27.53
C ASP A 144 25.27 -7.00 -27.06
N LEU A 145 25.46 -8.20 -26.50
CA LEU A 145 24.40 -8.94 -25.81
C LEU A 145 23.85 -8.20 -24.60
N ALA A 146 24.71 -7.61 -23.76
CA ALA A 146 24.26 -6.84 -22.61
C ALA A 146 23.47 -5.59 -23.03
N GLY A 147 23.92 -4.90 -24.09
CA GLY A 147 23.20 -3.78 -24.69
C GLY A 147 21.85 -4.21 -25.28
N LEU A 148 21.81 -5.30 -26.05
CA LEU A 148 20.57 -5.88 -26.59
C LEU A 148 19.63 -6.35 -25.47
N LEU A 149 20.14 -6.97 -24.41
CA LEU A 149 19.37 -7.37 -23.23
C LEU A 149 18.77 -6.13 -22.53
N TRP A 150 19.56 -5.07 -22.35
CA TRP A 150 19.03 -3.84 -21.75
C TRP A 150 17.98 -3.18 -22.66
N VAL A 151 18.21 -3.06 -23.97
CA VAL A 151 17.24 -2.48 -24.92
C VAL A 151 15.96 -3.32 -24.97
N THR A 152 16.06 -4.65 -24.91
CA THR A 152 14.89 -5.53 -24.88
C THR A 152 14.13 -5.41 -23.56
N LEU A 153 14.82 -5.37 -22.41
CA LEU A 153 14.19 -5.14 -21.11
C LEU A 153 13.56 -3.74 -21.00
N ALA A 154 14.25 -2.70 -21.48
CA ALA A 154 13.75 -1.33 -21.55
C ALA A 154 12.54 -1.22 -22.48
N GLY A 155 12.62 -1.82 -23.67
CA GLY A 155 11.53 -1.91 -24.63
C GLY A 155 10.34 -2.65 -24.07
N LEU A 156 10.55 -3.79 -23.40
CA LEU A 156 9.51 -4.55 -22.71
C LEU A 156 8.89 -3.73 -21.57
N ALA A 157 9.70 -3.04 -20.75
CA ALA A 157 9.21 -2.22 -19.66
C ALA A 157 8.36 -1.04 -20.15
N LEU A 158 8.76 -0.40 -21.26
CA LEU A 158 7.97 0.65 -21.92
C LEU A 158 6.71 0.09 -22.59
N ALA A 159 6.78 -1.08 -23.20
CA ALA A 159 5.63 -1.77 -23.78
C ALA A 159 4.62 -2.15 -22.70
N LEU A 160 5.06 -2.74 -21.58
CA LEU A 160 4.23 -3.06 -20.42
C LEU A 160 3.64 -1.80 -19.79
N LEU A 161 4.39 -0.70 -19.70
CA LEU A 161 3.85 0.59 -19.28
C LEU A 161 2.78 1.10 -20.25
N GLY A 162 3.00 0.98 -21.56
CA GLY A 162 2.01 1.31 -22.58
C GLY A 162 0.75 0.44 -22.48
N ILE A 163 0.90 -0.87 -22.28
CA ILE A 163 -0.21 -1.82 -22.09
C ILE A 163 -0.96 -1.50 -20.81
N ALA A 164 -0.26 -1.27 -19.69
CA ALA A 164 -0.87 -0.90 -18.42
C ALA A 164 -1.61 0.44 -18.53
N TYR A 165 -1.05 1.42 -19.25
CA TYR A 165 -1.71 2.70 -19.51
C TYR A 165 -2.97 2.52 -20.38
N VAL A 166 -2.90 1.75 -21.46
CA VAL A 166 -4.07 1.43 -22.30
C VAL A 166 -5.11 0.66 -21.51
N GLY A 167 -4.70 -0.29 -20.67
CA GLY A 167 -5.56 -1.06 -19.77
C GLY A 167 -6.25 -0.16 -18.75
N ALA A 168 -5.51 0.75 -18.12
CA ALA A 168 -6.06 1.74 -17.18
C ALA A 168 -7.07 2.66 -17.86
N VAL A 169 -6.76 3.17 -19.06
CA VAL A 169 -7.69 4.00 -19.83
C VAL A 169 -8.94 3.22 -20.26
N LYS A 170 -8.80 1.95 -20.63
CA LYS A 170 -9.95 1.06 -20.90
C LYS A 170 -10.76 0.75 -19.64
N GLY A 171 -10.09 0.63 -18.49
CA GLY A 171 -10.68 0.39 -17.18
C GLY A 171 -11.48 1.58 -16.63
N LEU A 172 -11.35 2.78 -17.22
CA LEU A 172 -12.24 3.93 -16.94
C LEU A 172 -13.69 3.71 -17.41
N GLY A 173 -13.95 2.61 -18.12
CA GLY A 173 -15.28 2.12 -18.47
C GLY A 173 -16.08 3.04 -19.40
N SER A 174 -17.41 2.98 -19.30
CA SER A 174 -18.29 3.75 -20.19
C SER A 174 -18.28 5.23 -19.78
N ARG A 175 -17.57 6.03 -20.57
CA ARG A 175 -17.48 7.48 -20.38
C ARG A 175 -18.58 8.18 -21.16
N THR A 176 -19.43 8.91 -20.45
CA THR A 176 -20.49 9.70 -21.06
C THR A 176 -20.04 11.15 -21.19
N ARG A 177 -20.36 11.75 -22.34
CA ARG A 177 -20.10 13.16 -22.63
C ARG A 177 -21.05 14.00 -21.81
N VAL A 178 -20.50 14.89 -20.97
CA VAL A 178 -21.30 15.93 -20.33
C VAL A 178 -21.70 16.94 -21.40
N ALA A 179 -22.99 17.27 -21.46
CA ALA A 179 -23.52 18.12 -22.52
C ALA A 179 -22.91 19.53 -22.40
N PRO A 180 -22.71 20.26 -23.52
CA PRO A 180 -22.22 21.65 -23.51
C PRO A 180 -23.04 22.60 -22.64
N GLU A 181 -24.34 22.36 -22.54
CA GLU A 181 -25.34 23.11 -21.79
C GLU A 181 -25.39 22.74 -20.30
N ASP A 182 -24.79 21.62 -19.90
CA ASP A 182 -24.79 21.20 -18.51
C ASP A 182 -23.96 22.15 -17.65
N ARG A 183 -24.49 22.46 -16.46
CA ARG A 183 -23.87 23.35 -15.47
C ARG A 183 -22.36 23.11 -15.24
N PRO A 184 -21.85 21.88 -15.03
CA PRO A 184 -20.42 21.62 -14.87
C PRO A 184 -19.57 22.06 -16.07
N ASN A 185 -20.09 21.91 -17.29
CA ASN A 185 -19.39 22.29 -18.51
C ASN A 185 -19.35 23.82 -18.68
N LEU A 186 -20.42 24.50 -18.27
CA LEU A 186 -20.46 25.97 -18.20
C LEU A 186 -19.42 26.51 -17.20
N ILE A 187 -19.33 25.91 -16.00
CA ILE A 187 -18.32 26.27 -14.98
C ILE A 187 -16.90 26.05 -15.52
N LEU A 188 -16.65 24.91 -16.18
CA LEU A 188 -15.35 24.62 -16.79
C LEU A 188 -14.96 25.64 -17.86
N ARG A 189 -15.92 26.05 -18.71
CA ARG A 189 -15.72 27.09 -19.72
C ARG A 189 -15.42 28.44 -19.10
N ASP A 190 -16.11 28.81 -18.03
CA ASP A 190 -15.88 30.05 -17.29
C ASP A 190 -14.45 30.09 -16.72
N ILE A 191 -14.00 29.01 -16.06
CA ILE A 191 -12.63 28.89 -15.56
C ILE A 191 -11.61 29.00 -16.71
N CYS A 192 -11.85 28.31 -17.83
CA CYS A 192 -10.96 28.36 -19.01
C CYS A 192 -10.92 29.76 -19.64
N ALA A 193 -12.05 30.48 -19.66
CA ALA A 193 -12.14 31.83 -20.18
C ALA A 193 -11.35 32.82 -19.30
N GLN A 194 -11.53 32.74 -17.97
CA GLN A 194 -10.84 33.57 -16.98
C GLN A 194 -9.32 33.34 -16.99
N THR A 195 -8.88 32.13 -17.33
CA THR A 195 -7.46 31.73 -17.34
C THR A 195 -6.79 31.88 -18.71
N GLY A 196 -7.52 32.32 -19.74
CA GLY A 196 -6.98 32.52 -21.09
C GLY A 196 -6.67 31.21 -21.85
N ILE A 197 -7.28 30.09 -21.45
CA ILE A 197 -7.09 28.79 -22.10
C ILE A 197 -7.89 28.75 -23.40
N LYS A 198 -7.20 28.76 -24.54
CA LYS A 198 -7.80 28.81 -25.89
C LYS A 198 -8.65 27.59 -26.25
N HIS A 199 -8.36 26.43 -25.65
CA HIS A 199 -9.05 25.18 -25.95
C HIS A 199 -9.58 24.57 -24.66
N VAL A 200 -10.88 24.70 -24.43
CA VAL A 200 -11.56 24.12 -23.27
C VAL A 200 -11.46 22.59 -23.34
N PRO A 201 -11.03 21.92 -22.26
CA PRO A 201 -10.97 20.47 -22.24
C PRO A 201 -12.37 19.87 -22.29
N TYR A 202 -12.44 18.66 -22.79
CA TYR A 202 -13.63 17.85 -22.80
C TYR A 202 -13.93 17.33 -21.40
N LEU A 203 -15.17 17.49 -20.93
CA LEU A 203 -15.64 16.98 -19.65
C LEU A 203 -16.44 15.68 -19.86
N SER A 204 -16.04 14.63 -19.15
CA SER A 204 -16.71 13.33 -19.17
C SER A 204 -17.13 12.90 -17.77
N ARG A 205 -18.18 12.07 -17.72
CA ARG A 205 -18.70 11.44 -16.50
C ARG A 205 -18.54 9.93 -16.60
N SER A 206 -18.08 9.28 -15.52
CA SER A 206 -17.98 7.81 -15.43
C SER A 206 -18.33 7.31 -14.03
N SER A 207 -19.12 6.23 -13.96
CA SER A 207 -19.50 5.51 -12.73
C SER A 207 -18.36 4.63 -12.18
N ASP A 208 -17.41 4.29 -13.05
CA ASP A 208 -16.37 3.30 -12.77
C ASP A 208 -15.15 3.92 -12.07
N ILE A 209 -15.03 5.26 -12.11
CA ILE A 209 -14.00 5.99 -11.37
C ILE A 209 -14.47 6.42 -9.99
N THR A 210 -13.53 6.48 -9.05
CA THR A 210 -13.77 6.89 -7.66
C THR A 210 -13.25 8.28 -7.38
N SER A 211 -12.18 8.67 -8.08
CA SER A 211 -11.51 9.96 -8.01
C SER A 211 -11.59 10.65 -9.37
N PRO A 212 -11.63 12.00 -9.41
CA PRO A 212 -11.36 12.78 -10.61
C PRO A 212 -10.04 12.38 -11.27
N VAL A 213 -10.01 12.38 -12.60
CA VAL A 213 -8.81 12.05 -13.39
C VAL A 213 -8.67 13.01 -14.57
N CYS A 214 -7.52 13.68 -14.64
CA CYS A 214 -7.08 14.42 -15.83
C CYS A 214 -6.30 13.52 -16.80
N LEU A 215 -6.81 13.35 -18.03
CA LEU A 215 -6.16 12.55 -19.06
C LEU A 215 -5.26 13.41 -19.97
N PRO A 216 -4.16 12.85 -20.53
CA PRO A 216 -3.19 13.58 -21.38
C PRO A 216 -3.76 14.16 -22.69
N ARG A 217 -5.01 13.84 -23.05
CA ARG A 217 -5.67 14.26 -24.31
C ARG A 217 -6.87 15.18 -24.06
N LYS A 218 -6.66 16.24 -23.26
CA LYS A 218 -7.62 17.33 -23.01
C LYS A 218 -8.96 16.85 -22.46
N GLU A 219 -8.97 15.78 -21.67
CA GLU A 219 -10.19 15.22 -21.10
C GLU A 219 -10.07 15.25 -19.58
N ILE A 220 -11.07 15.82 -18.92
CA ILE A 220 -11.25 15.77 -17.47
C ILE A 220 -12.42 14.82 -17.23
N CYS A 221 -12.15 13.71 -16.56
CA CYS A 221 -13.17 12.72 -16.23
C CYS A 221 -13.51 12.82 -14.75
N LEU A 222 -14.78 13.05 -14.44
CA LEU A 222 -15.27 13.15 -13.07
C LEU A 222 -16.18 11.96 -12.71
N PRO A 223 -16.15 11.49 -11.45
CA PRO A 223 -17.04 10.45 -10.97
C PRO A 223 -18.48 10.98 -10.84
N ASP A 224 -19.47 10.08 -10.89
CA ASP A 224 -20.90 10.42 -10.78
C ASP A 224 -21.23 11.31 -9.58
N TRP A 225 -20.66 10.98 -8.41
CA TRP A 225 -20.90 11.72 -7.17
C TRP A 225 -20.41 13.17 -7.25
N ALA A 226 -19.42 13.48 -8.08
CA ALA A 226 -18.94 14.87 -8.22
C ALA A 226 -19.98 15.76 -8.89
N PHE A 227 -20.88 15.18 -9.69
CA PHE A 227 -21.98 15.90 -10.31
C PHE A 227 -23.19 16.03 -9.38
N ASP A 228 -23.46 14.99 -8.61
CA ASP A 228 -24.71 14.84 -7.87
C ASP A 228 -24.61 15.37 -6.42
N ASP A 229 -23.43 15.30 -5.80
CA ASP A 229 -23.23 15.58 -4.38
C ASP A 229 -22.45 16.87 -4.08
N LEU A 230 -21.73 17.44 -5.05
CA LEU A 230 -20.89 18.63 -4.80
C LEU A 230 -21.69 19.94 -4.94
N PRO A 231 -21.64 20.84 -3.94
CA PRO A 231 -22.06 22.23 -4.08
C PRO A 231 -21.35 22.94 -5.23
N GLU A 232 -21.92 24.04 -5.72
CA GLU A 232 -21.37 24.79 -6.87
C GLU A 232 -19.93 25.24 -6.68
N ALA A 233 -19.65 25.81 -5.51
CA ALA A 233 -18.35 26.34 -5.18
C ALA A 233 -17.31 25.22 -5.10
N GLU A 234 -17.65 24.09 -4.48
CA GLU A 234 -16.77 22.91 -4.39
C GLU A 234 -16.53 22.28 -5.77
N LEU A 235 -17.57 22.16 -6.61
CA LEU A 235 -17.42 21.66 -7.99
C LEU A 235 -16.54 22.60 -8.83
N LYS A 236 -16.72 23.92 -8.68
CA LYS A 236 -15.87 24.92 -9.35
C LYS A 236 -14.41 24.80 -8.90
N SER A 237 -14.17 24.66 -7.59
CA SER A 237 -12.84 24.44 -7.03
C SER A 237 -12.21 23.12 -7.49
N LEU A 238 -12.99 22.04 -7.56
CA LEU A 238 -12.53 20.75 -8.07
C LEU A 238 -12.13 20.82 -9.55
N LEU A 239 -12.98 21.43 -10.38
CA LEU A 239 -12.67 21.64 -11.80
C LEU A 239 -11.45 22.55 -11.98
N ALA A 240 -11.30 23.59 -11.16
CA ALA A 240 -10.12 24.45 -11.17
C ALA A 240 -8.84 23.65 -10.81
N HIS A 241 -8.90 22.76 -9.84
CA HIS A 241 -7.79 21.87 -9.49
C HIS A 241 -7.37 20.98 -10.68
N GLU A 242 -8.33 20.32 -11.34
CA GLU A 242 -8.06 19.48 -12.51
C GLU A 242 -7.50 20.28 -13.71
N VAL A 243 -8.01 21.49 -13.94
CA VAL A 243 -7.46 22.40 -14.95
C VAL A 243 -6.03 22.81 -14.58
N GLY A 244 -5.73 23.02 -13.30
CA GLY A 244 -4.38 23.28 -12.79
C GLY A 244 -3.39 22.19 -13.20
N HIS A 245 -3.74 20.92 -13.01
CA HIS A 245 -2.94 19.79 -13.47
C HIS A 245 -2.72 19.77 -14.98
N MET A 246 -3.75 20.13 -15.76
CA MET A 246 -3.64 20.20 -17.21
C MET A 246 -2.73 21.34 -17.70
N VAL A 247 -2.88 22.54 -17.12
CA VAL A 247 -2.06 23.71 -17.46
C VAL A 247 -0.59 23.45 -17.16
N ARG A 248 -0.31 22.81 -16.03
CA ARG A 248 1.05 22.45 -15.59
C ARG A 248 1.61 21.19 -16.27
N ARG A 249 0.76 20.46 -17.00
CA ARG A 249 1.07 19.18 -17.68
C ARG A 249 1.58 18.11 -16.70
N ASP A 250 1.01 18.09 -15.49
CA ASP A 250 1.43 17.16 -14.44
C ASP A 250 1.26 15.69 -14.86
N PRO A 251 0.16 15.26 -15.54
CA PRO A 251 0.03 13.88 -16.02
C PRO A 251 1.15 13.46 -16.99
N LEU A 252 1.60 14.37 -17.86
CA LEU A 252 2.70 14.11 -18.79
C LEU A 252 4.03 13.95 -18.04
N MET A 253 4.29 14.82 -17.06
CA MET A 253 5.49 14.73 -16.24
C MET A 253 5.50 13.44 -15.41
N LEU A 254 4.37 13.02 -14.84
CA LEU A 254 4.26 11.76 -14.12
C LEU A 254 4.48 10.55 -15.04
N MET A 255 4.01 10.59 -16.29
CA MET A 255 4.31 9.56 -17.29
C MET A 255 5.82 9.47 -17.59
N VAL A 256 6.49 10.62 -17.73
CA VAL A 256 7.95 10.67 -17.93
C VAL A 256 8.69 10.08 -16.73
N LEU A 257 8.34 10.50 -15.51
CA LEU A 257 8.95 9.97 -14.28
C LEU A 257 8.70 8.47 -14.12
N GLN A 258 7.49 8.02 -14.46
CA GLN A 258 7.12 6.61 -14.42
C GLN A 258 7.90 5.76 -15.45
N ALA A 259 8.21 6.31 -16.62
CA ALA A 259 9.09 5.69 -17.60
C ALA A 259 10.54 5.66 -17.09
N LEU A 260 11.05 6.78 -16.55
CA LEU A 260 12.39 6.87 -15.98
C LEU A 260 12.60 5.87 -14.84
N SER A 261 11.67 5.75 -13.89
CA SER A 261 11.78 4.77 -12.79
C SER A 261 11.77 3.32 -13.27
N ARG A 262 11.22 3.02 -14.45
CA ARG A 262 11.23 1.67 -15.04
C ARG A 262 12.48 1.40 -15.87
N LEU A 263 12.92 2.38 -16.66
CA LEU A 263 14.15 2.30 -17.45
C LEU A 263 15.39 2.22 -16.55
N PHE A 264 15.36 2.94 -15.44
CA PHE A 264 16.42 2.96 -14.42
C PHE A 264 15.93 2.29 -13.13
N PHE A 265 15.39 1.07 -13.25
CA PHE A 265 14.87 0.31 -12.10
C PHE A 265 15.90 0.10 -10.99
N PHE A 266 17.18 0.09 -11.35
CA PHE A 266 18.32 -0.05 -10.44
C PHE A 266 18.68 1.25 -9.70
N GLN A 267 18.02 2.39 -10.00
CA GLN A 267 18.22 3.67 -9.30
C GLN A 267 16.99 4.01 -8.44
N PRO A 268 16.95 3.60 -7.16
CA PRO A 268 15.78 3.80 -6.28
C PRO A 268 15.42 5.27 -6.05
N LEU A 269 16.37 6.20 -6.19
CA LEU A 269 16.11 7.63 -5.97
C LEU A 269 15.16 8.24 -7.01
N PHE A 270 14.97 7.62 -8.17
CA PHE A 270 13.91 8.04 -9.11
C PHE A 270 12.50 7.71 -8.59
N VAL A 271 12.34 6.63 -7.82
CA VAL A 271 11.05 6.30 -7.18
C VAL A 271 10.72 7.36 -6.13
N LEU A 272 11.73 7.77 -5.36
CA LEU A 272 11.59 8.86 -4.38
C LEU A 272 11.28 10.21 -5.06
N ALA A 273 12.02 10.56 -6.12
CA ALA A 273 11.78 11.77 -6.90
C ALA A 273 10.37 11.80 -7.49
N LYS A 274 9.89 10.66 -8.01
CA LYS A 274 8.52 10.51 -8.51
C LYS A 274 7.49 10.78 -7.41
N LYS A 275 7.61 10.13 -6.24
CA LYS A 275 6.70 10.35 -5.11
C LYS A 275 6.68 11.82 -4.69
N ARG A 276 7.85 12.45 -4.62
CA ARG A 276 7.96 13.83 -4.17
C ARG A 276 7.43 14.84 -5.18
N LEU A 277 7.76 14.70 -6.46
CA LEU A 277 7.22 15.56 -7.52
C LEU A 277 5.70 15.42 -7.66
N ASN A 278 5.15 14.23 -7.38
CA ASN A 278 3.70 14.03 -7.30
C ASN A 278 3.07 14.86 -6.17
N ALA A 279 3.62 14.78 -4.94
CA ALA A 279 3.14 15.57 -3.81
C ALA A 279 3.23 17.09 -4.05
N ILE A 280 4.30 17.55 -4.72
CA ILE A 280 4.46 18.95 -5.09
C ILE A 280 3.43 19.37 -6.15
N ALA A 281 3.12 18.50 -7.11
CA ALA A 281 2.11 18.76 -8.13
C ALA A 281 0.71 18.96 -7.51
N GLU A 282 0.32 18.12 -6.55
CA GLU A 282 -0.94 18.25 -5.80
C GLU A 282 -1.03 19.60 -5.07
N LEU A 283 0.02 19.97 -4.32
CA LEU A 283 0.07 21.26 -3.61
C LEU A 283 0.00 22.46 -4.56
N ALA A 284 0.64 22.35 -5.72
CA ALA A 284 0.64 23.40 -6.73
C ALA A 284 -0.70 23.51 -7.48
N ALA A 285 -1.39 22.39 -7.69
CA ALA A 285 -2.73 22.38 -8.27
C ALA A 285 -3.77 22.96 -7.29
N ASP A 286 -3.66 22.67 -5.99
CA ASP A 286 -4.48 23.30 -4.94
C ASP A 286 -4.28 24.81 -4.87
N GLU A 287 -3.02 25.26 -4.89
CA GLU A 287 -2.68 26.68 -4.93
C GLU A 287 -3.21 27.35 -6.20
N TRP A 288 -3.13 26.66 -7.35
CA TRP A 288 -3.68 27.17 -8.60
C TRP A 288 -5.21 27.28 -8.53
N ALA A 289 -5.90 26.28 -7.97
CA ALA A 289 -7.35 26.33 -7.80
C ALA A 289 -7.76 27.48 -6.87
N ALA A 290 -7.15 27.58 -5.69
CA ALA A 290 -7.48 28.59 -4.68
C ALA A 290 -7.25 30.02 -5.20
N THR A 291 -6.21 30.23 -6.00
CA THR A 291 -5.92 31.55 -6.59
C THR A 291 -6.88 31.93 -7.71
N HIS A 292 -7.42 30.99 -8.49
CA HIS A 292 -8.32 31.29 -9.61
C HIS A 292 -9.80 31.23 -9.23
N THR A 293 -10.18 30.51 -8.17
CA THR A 293 -11.54 30.56 -7.62
C THR A 293 -11.70 31.65 -6.57
N GLU A 294 -10.60 32.27 -6.13
CA GLU A 294 -10.54 33.24 -5.02
C GLU A 294 -11.17 32.69 -3.72
N ASP A 295 -11.15 31.36 -3.57
CA ASP A 295 -11.84 30.65 -2.49
C ASP A 295 -11.06 29.39 -2.09
N ALA A 296 -10.14 29.56 -1.14
CA ALA A 296 -9.33 28.47 -0.61
C ALA A 296 -10.15 27.49 0.27
N ARG A 297 -11.24 27.96 0.90
CA ARG A 297 -12.12 27.12 1.72
C ARG A 297 -12.90 26.14 0.87
N SER A 298 -13.45 26.58 -0.26
CA SER A 298 -14.15 25.68 -1.17
C SER A 298 -13.22 24.65 -1.80
N VAL A 299 -11.94 24.97 -2.01
CA VAL A 299 -10.93 23.96 -2.40
C VAL A 299 -10.70 22.95 -1.28
N ALA A 300 -10.50 23.39 -0.04
CA ALA A 300 -10.32 22.48 1.09
C ALA A 300 -11.55 21.59 1.34
N ALA A 301 -12.76 22.15 1.22
CA ALA A 301 -14.02 21.42 1.33
C ALA A 301 -14.17 20.39 0.20
N ALA A 302 -13.91 20.79 -1.06
CA ALA A 302 -13.93 19.87 -2.19
C ALA A 302 -12.94 18.70 -2.00
N LEU A 303 -11.71 18.97 -1.53
CA LEU A 303 -10.72 17.93 -1.23
C LEU A 303 -11.17 16.98 -0.12
N TYR A 304 -11.79 17.50 0.94
CA TYR A 304 -12.35 16.70 2.02
C TYR A 304 -13.50 15.82 1.50
N THR A 305 -14.41 16.37 0.70
CA THR A 305 -15.50 15.62 0.06
C THR A 305 -14.95 14.55 -0.89
N CYS A 306 -13.94 14.85 -1.71
CA CYS A 306 -13.23 13.86 -2.53
C CYS A 306 -12.66 12.72 -1.68
N ALA A 307 -11.91 13.05 -0.61
CA ALA A 307 -11.26 12.06 0.23
C ALA A 307 -12.27 11.14 0.94
N THR A 308 -13.36 11.69 1.47
CA THR A 308 -14.41 10.90 2.13
C THR A 308 -15.13 9.97 1.15
N LYS A 309 -15.40 10.41 -0.09
CA LYS A 309 -16.02 9.58 -1.13
C LYS A 309 -15.08 8.49 -1.66
N ILE A 310 -13.78 8.77 -1.78
CA ILE A 310 -12.76 7.78 -2.17
C ILE A 310 -12.62 6.70 -1.08
N GLN A 311 -12.55 7.09 0.19
CA GLN A 311 -12.42 6.16 1.31
C GLN A 311 -13.63 5.21 1.43
N LYS A 312 -14.85 5.71 1.15
CA LYS A 312 -16.09 4.91 1.21
C LYS A 312 -16.16 3.80 0.16
N LYS A 313 -15.39 3.87 -0.95
CA LYS A 313 -15.41 2.91 -2.06
C LYS A 313 -14.17 1.99 -2.10
N GLN A 314 -13.11 2.28 -1.33
CA GLN A 314 -11.86 1.51 -1.28
C GLN A 314 -11.81 0.42 -0.18
N ASN A 315 -12.93 0.05 0.43
CA ASN A 315 -12.92 -1.10 1.33
C ASN A 315 -12.75 -2.40 0.52
N ILE A 316 -11.63 -3.09 0.80
CA ILE A 316 -11.12 -4.36 0.24
C ILE A 316 -10.18 -4.21 -0.98
N GLN A 317 -8.88 -4.02 -0.73
CA GLN A 317 -7.80 -4.76 -1.43
C GLN A 317 -6.43 -4.60 -0.72
N TRP A 318 -5.64 -5.66 -0.84
CA TRP A 318 -4.48 -6.03 -0.03
C TRP A 318 -3.23 -5.17 -0.24
N GLY A 319 -2.47 -4.97 0.85
CA GLY A 319 -1.00 -4.99 0.87
C GLY A 319 -0.23 -3.74 0.38
N LEU A 320 0.38 -3.03 1.33
CA LEU A 320 1.57 -2.20 1.15
C LEU A 320 1.44 -0.81 0.45
N ALA A 321 0.31 -0.12 0.58
CA ALA A 321 0.18 1.26 0.09
C ALA A 321 -0.70 2.17 0.97
N MET A 322 -0.51 2.21 2.29
CA MET A 322 -1.50 2.84 3.20
C MET A 322 -0.93 3.68 4.37
N ALA A 323 0.19 4.38 4.19
CA ALA A 323 0.64 5.39 5.17
C ALA A 323 0.72 6.83 4.62
N ASP A 324 0.67 7.03 3.29
CA ASP A 324 1.05 8.31 2.66
C ASP A 324 -0.14 9.27 2.45
N ASN A 325 -1.39 8.79 2.41
CA ASN A 325 -2.53 9.61 1.98
C ASN A 325 -3.11 10.53 3.07
N LYS A 326 -3.11 10.13 4.35
CA LYS A 326 -3.70 10.94 5.44
C LYS A 326 -2.84 12.16 5.79
N SER A 327 -1.52 11.98 5.88
CA SER A 327 -0.57 13.07 6.15
C SER A 327 -0.54 14.09 5.02
N MET A 328 -0.69 13.64 3.77
CA MET A 328 -0.70 14.50 2.59
C MET A 328 -1.99 15.32 2.45
N LEU A 329 -3.17 14.73 2.72
CA LEU A 329 -4.44 15.47 2.74
C LEU A 329 -4.44 16.56 3.83
N ARG A 330 -3.97 16.24 5.03
CA ARG A 330 -3.83 17.21 6.12
C ARG A 330 -2.92 18.38 5.72
N ALA A 331 -1.75 18.09 5.16
CA ALA A 331 -0.81 19.12 4.72
C ALA A 331 -1.40 20.04 3.64
N ARG A 332 -2.23 19.51 2.73
CA ARG A 332 -2.95 20.28 1.71
C ARG A 332 -3.99 21.21 2.33
N VAL A 333 -4.83 20.67 3.23
CA VAL A 333 -5.89 21.44 3.91
C VAL A 333 -5.29 22.53 4.81
N GLU A 334 -4.28 22.21 5.62
CA GLU A 334 -3.60 23.19 6.48
C GLU A 334 -2.99 24.34 5.66
N ARG A 335 -2.38 24.02 4.52
CA ARG A 335 -1.80 25.03 3.62
C ARG A 335 -2.87 25.93 3.00
N LEU A 336 -4.02 25.39 2.61
CA LEU A 336 -5.15 26.16 2.07
C LEU A 336 -5.76 27.07 3.13
N ILE A 337 -5.98 26.57 4.35
CA ILE A 337 -6.49 27.38 5.47
C ILE A 337 -5.50 28.49 5.83
N GLY A 338 -4.19 28.19 5.87
CA GLY A 338 -3.16 29.18 6.12
C GLY A 338 -3.07 30.28 5.05
N SER A 339 -3.53 29.99 3.82
CA SER A 339 -3.48 30.94 2.70
C SER A 339 -4.45 32.12 2.82
N GLU A 340 -5.50 31.97 3.64
CA GLU A 340 -6.42 33.08 3.95
C GLU A 340 -5.75 34.18 4.77
N ALA A 341 -4.76 33.82 5.60
CA ALA A 341 -4.02 34.75 6.44
C ALA A 341 -2.79 35.34 5.72
N GLN A 342 -2.15 34.59 4.81
CA GLN A 342 -1.05 35.09 3.99
C GLN A 342 -1.10 34.52 2.56
N PRO A 343 -0.91 35.35 1.52
CA PRO A 343 -0.91 34.87 0.14
C PRO A 343 0.24 33.89 -0.10
N PHE A 344 0.03 32.95 -1.03
CA PHE A 344 1.03 31.96 -1.38
C PHE A 344 2.35 32.61 -1.83
N LYS A 345 3.44 32.29 -1.14
CA LYS A 345 4.77 32.82 -1.44
C LYS A 345 5.36 32.08 -2.64
N ARG A 346 5.78 32.82 -3.67
CA ARG A 346 6.54 32.30 -4.81
C ARG A 346 8.02 32.61 -4.67
N ALA A 347 8.88 31.70 -5.08
CA ALA A 347 10.31 31.99 -5.13
C ALA A 347 10.61 33.08 -6.17
N GLY A 348 11.40 34.06 -5.76
CA GLY A 348 11.87 35.12 -6.65
C GLY A 348 12.73 34.56 -7.79
N LYS A 349 12.74 35.25 -8.95
CA LYS A 349 13.52 34.86 -10.12
C LYS A 349 15.02 34.68 -9.80
N GLY A 350 15.56 35.51 -8.90
CA GLY A 350 16.95 35.40 -8.44
C GLY A 350 17.24 34.11 -7.69
N ALA A 351 16.34 33.63 -6.82
CA ALA A 351 16.52 32.36 -6.11
C ALA A 351 16.48 31.16 -7.07
N LYS A 352 15.58 31.19 -8.06
CA LYS A 352 15.50 30.16 -9.11
C LYS A 352 16.76 30.15 -9.97
N ALA A 353 17.26 31.33 -10.35
CA ALA A 353 18.50 31.46 -11.09
C ALA A 353 19.71 30.96 -10.28
N ALA A 354 19.82 31.34 -9.01
CA ALA A 354 20.89 30.89 -8.12
C ALA A 354 20.89 29.36 -7.95
N LEU A 355 19.71 28.75 -7.78
CA LEU A 355 19.56 27.29 -7.71
C LEU A 355 19.96 26.61 -9.03
N ALA A 356 19.49 27.15 -10.16
CA ALA A 356 19.83 26.61 -11.48
C ALA A 356 21.34 26.70 -11.77
N THR A 357 21.95 27.85 -11.49
CA THR A 357 23.39 28.04 -11.64
C THR A 357 24.16 27.16 -10.68
N GLY A 358 23.79 27.11 -9.40
CA GLY A 358 24.48 26.28 -8.40
C GLY A 358 24.44 24.80 -8.76
N LEU A 359 23.28 24.28 -9.17
CA LEU A 359 23.18 22.88 -9.57
C LEU A 359 23.93 22.59 -10.88
N LEU A 360 23.91 23.52 -11.83
CA LEU A 360 24.72 23.41 -13.05
C LEU A 360 26.21 23.39 -12.72
N THR A 361 26.69 24.27 -11.81
CA THR A 361 28.08 24.30 -11.35
C THR A 361 28.47 22.99 -10.66
N VAL A 362 27.60 22.46 -9.79
CA VAL A 362 27.84 21.14 -9.15
C VAL A 362 27.90 20.05 -10.22
N THR A 363 26.95 20.02 -11.14
CA THR A 363 26.88 19.00 -12.21
C THR A 363 28.14 19.04 -13.10
N LEU A 364 28.61 20.23 -13.46
CA LEU A 364 29.81 20.42 -14.28
C LEU A 364 31.11 20.23 -13.50
N GLY A 365 31.09 20.37 -12.18
CA GLY A 365 32.24 20.17 -11.29
C GLY A 365 32.38 18.73 -10.76
N LEU A 366 31.47 17.82 -11.11
CA LEU A 366 31.59 16.41 -10.75
C LEU A 366 32.77 15.80 -11.54
N PRO A 367 33.81 15.31 -10.86
CA PRO A 367 34.95 14.68 -11.54
C PRO A 367 34.49 13.42 -12.25
N SER A 368 34.94 13.25 -13.50
CA SER A 368 34.69 11.99 -14.19
C SER A 368 35.51 10.87 -13.58
N ILE A 369 34.92 9.68 -13.50
CA ILE A 369 35.63 8.49 -13.04
C ILE A 369 36.20 7.77 -14.27
N GLN A 370 37.51 7.57 -14.27
CA GLN A 370 38.25 6.80 -15.27
C GLN A 370 38.90 5.59 -14.57
N PHE A 371 38.87 4.43 -15.22
CA PHE A 371 39.62 3.26 -14.76
C PHE A 371 40.96 3.24 -15.50
N ALA A 372 42.07 2.94 -14.81
CA ALA A 372 43.36 2.83 -15.48
C ALA A 372 43.33 1.66 -16.49
N ASP A 373 43.97 1.81 -17.65
CA ASP A 373 44.16 0.71 -18.60
C ASP A 373 45.02 -0.37 -17.93
N ALA A 374 44.53 -1.61 -17.85
CA ALA A 374 45.20 -2.68 -17.10
C ALA A 374 46.48 -3.21 -17.76
N LEU A 375 46.99 -2.55 -18.81
CA LEU A 375 47.96 -3.11 -19.75
C LEU A 375 49.08 -2.13 -20.12
N MET A 376 49.65 -1.40 -19.17
CA MET A 376 50.97 -0.76 -19.33
C MET A 376 51.74 -0.69 -18.00
N ALA A 377 51.93 -1.83 -17.34
CA ALA A 377 53.05 -1.98 -16.41
C ALA A 377 54.23 -2.57 -17.19
N HIS A 378 54.91 -1.73 -17.98
CA HIS A 378 56.29 -2.02 -18.33
C HIS A 378 57.12 -1.98 -17.03
N PRO A 379 57.99 -2.97 -16.75
CA PRO A 379 58.93 -2.83 -15.64
C PRO A 379 59.84 -1.63 -15.98
N PRO A 380 60.13 -0.72 -15.02
CA PRO A 380 61.11 0.33 -15.29
C PRO A 380 62.48 -0.33 -15.45
N GLU A 381 62.97 -0.31 -16.68
CA GLU A 381 64.38 -0.51 -16.98
C GLU A 381 65.16 0.67 -16.36
N GLY A 382 65.97 0.37 -15.35
CA GLY A 382 67.02 1.26 -14.85
C GLY A 382 66.57 2.31 -13.84
N SER A 383 66.65 1.99 -12.55
CA SER A 383 67.00 2.97 -11.53
C SER A 383 67.67 2.26 -10.34
N GLU A 384 68.76 2.86 -9.90
CA GLU A 384 69.83 2.32 -9.08
C GLU A 384 69.41 1.85 -7.68
N ILE A 385 70.17 0.88 -7.17
CA ILE A 385 70.16 0.43 -5.77
C ILE A 385 70.61 1.60 -4.89
N GLY A 386 69.73 2.07 -4.00
CA GLY A 386 70.04 3.05 -2.97
C GLY A 386 69.33 2.70 -1.66
N ASP A 387 70.13 2.22 -0.70
CA ASP A 387 69.98 2.13 0.77
C ASP A 387 68.59 1.97 1.41
N ILE A 388 68.44 0.84 2.11
CA ILE A 388 67.34 0.52 3.04
C ILE A 388 67.67 1.11 4.43
N PRO A 389 66.80 1.93 5.05
CA PRO A 389 66.78 2.09 6.49
C PRO A 389 65.73 1.20 7.16
N ASP A 390 66.07 0.75 8.37
CA ASP A 390 65.44 -0.30 9.18
C ASP A 390 63.92 -0.20 9.42
N VAL A 391 63.30 -1.38 9.49
CA VAL A 391 61.91 -1.63 9.91
C VAL A 391 61.83 -1.63 11.45
N PRO A 392 60.93 -0.87 12.10
CA PRO A 392 60.59 -1.09 13.50
C PRO A 392 59.49 -2.16 13.65
N ASP A 393 59.63 -2.96 14.71
CA ASP A 393 58.88 -4.17 15.05
C ASP A 393 57.33 -4.05 15.03
N VAL A 394 56.70 -5.13 14.55
CA VAL A 394 55.26 -5.38 14.61
C VAL A 394 54.90 -6.03 15.96
N PRO A 395 53.88 -5.59 16.71
CA PRO A 395 53.46 -6.29 17.93
C PRO A 395 52.66 -7.56 17.61
N GLU A 396 52.98 -8.64 18.32
CA GLU A 396 52.28 -9.94 18.27
C GLU A 396 50.82 -9.82 18.74
N ILE A 397 49.92 -10.48 18.00
CA ILE A 397 48.50 -10.66 18.36
C ILE A 397 48.40 -11.83 19.34
N PRO A 398 47.69 -11.69 20.49
CA PRO A 398 47.59 -12.77 21.46
C PRO A 398 46.69 -13.91 20.97
N GLU A 399 47.19 -15.14 21.04
CA GLU A 399 46.44 -16.38 20.85
C GLU A 399 45.38 -16.55 21.95
N GLY A 400 44.10 -16.64 21.59
CA GLY A 400 43.05 -16.96 22.57
C GLY A 400 41.59 -16.68 22.22
N ALA A 401 41.25 -16.23 21.00
CA ALA A 401 39.84 -16.05 20.62
C ALA A 401 39.30 -17.30 19.90
N PHE A 402 38.84 -18.29 20.68
CA PHE A 402 37.94 -19.31 20.17
C PHE A 402 36.62 -18.64 19.79
N VAL A 403 36.33 -18.56 18.49
CA VAL A 403 34.97 -18.29 17.99
C VAL A 403 34.22 -19.61 18.06
N THR A 404 33.48 -19.82 19.14
CA THR A 404 32.36 -20.77 19.17
C THR A 404 31.12 -20.07 18.62
N ASP A 405 30.29 -20.85 17.91
CA ASP A 405 28.99 -20.51 17.33
C ASP A 405 29.03 -19.85 15.94
N ILE A 406 29.34 -20.67 14.93
CA ILE A 406 28.84 -20.45 13.57
C ILE A 406 27.38 -20.90 13.59
N GLU A 407 26.46 -19.94 13.64
CA GLU A 407 25.03 -20.13 13.41
C GLU A 407 24.83 -20.82 12.05
N MET A 408 24.19 -21.99 12.04
CA MET A 408 23.92 -22.74 10.80
C MET A 408 22.83 -22.01 9.99
N PRO A 409 22.91 -21.95 8.65
CA PRO A 409 21.91 -21.26 7.85
C PRO A 409 20.56 -21.96 7.90
N GLU A 410 19.50 -21.20 8.24
CA GLU A 410 18.12 -21.68 8.28
C GLU A 410 17.62 -22.19 6.90
N PRO A 411 16.68 -23.15 6.89
CA PRO A 411 16.04 -23.57 5.67
C PRO A 411 15.33 -22.39 4.97
N SER A 412 15.59 -22.19 3.69
CA SER A 412 14.98 -21.12 2.88
C SER A 412 14.23 -21.68 1.69
N ILE A 413 13.06 -21.10 1.42
CA ILE A 413 12.18 -21.44 0.30
C ILE A 413 11.91 -20.18 -0.49
N SER A 414 12.11 -20.23 -1.81
CA SER A 414 11.65 -19.20 -2.73
C SER A 414 10.78 -19.83 -3.82
N ILE A 415 9.56 -19.32 -3.96
CA ILE A 415 8.57 -19.78 -4.92
C ILE A 415 8.19 -18.60 -5.81
N SER A 416 8.29 -18.79 -7.12
CA SER A 416 7.74 -17.88 -8.12
C SER A 416 6.91 -18.70 -9.09
N SER A 417 5.65 -18.31 -9.31
CA SER A 417 4.75 -19.01 -10.21
C SER A 417 3.86 -18.00 -10.90
N ASN A 418 3.63 -18.17 -12.20
CA ASN A 418 2.69 -17.37 -12.97
C ASN A 418 1.52 -18.26 -13.40
N GLU A 419 0.29 -17.89 -13.02
CA GLU A 419 -0.94 -18.60 -13.35
C GLU A 419 -1.88 -17.75 -14.22
N ASP A 420 -1.35 -17.15 -15.28
CA ASP A 420 -2.18 -16.51 -16.31
C ASP A 420 -2.74 -17.59 -17.26
N GLY A 421 -3.93 -18.12 -16.93
CA GLY A 421 -4.99 -18.71 -17.78
C GLY A 421 -4.69 -19.76 -18.87
N LYS A 422 -3.46 -19.88 -19.37
CA LYS A 422 -3.02 -20.78 -20.46
C LYS A 422 -1.57 -21.25 -20.31
N ASN A 423 -0.68 -20.50 -19.64
CA ASN A 423 0.71 -20.93 -19.37
C ASN A 423 0.97 -20.99 -17.87
N LYS A 424 1.18 -22.20 -17.35
CA LYS A 424 1.59 -22.44 -15.96
C LYS A 424 3.10 -22.60 -15.92
N SER A 425 3.83 -21.55 -15.59
CA SER A 425 5.28 -21.64 -15.38
C SER A 425 5.64 -21.29 -13.95
N GLY A 426 6.76 -21.83 -13.48
CA GLY A 426 7.21 -21.53 -12.14
C GLY A 426 8.62 -22.03 -11.87
N ASN A 427 9.16 -21.50 -10.80
CA ASN A 427 10.47 -21.84 -10.30
C ASN A 427 10.41 -21.89 -8.78
N VAL A 428 10.94 -22.97 -8.22
CA VAL A 428 11.10 -23.15 -6.79
C VAL A 428 12.53 -23.49 -6.46
N VAL A 429 13.03 -22.85 -5.42
CA VAL A 429 14.30 -23.19 -4.75
C VAL A 429 14.00 -23.52 -3.30
N PHE A 430 14.44 -24.68 -2.85
CA PHE A 430 14.47 -25.09 -1.46
C PHE A 430 15.94 -25.30 -1.07
N SER A 431 16.37 -24.70 0.03
CA SER A 431 17.70 -24.89 0.59
C SER A 431 17.57 -25.22 2.06
N ASN A 432 18.27 -26.25 2.55
CA ASN A 432 18.37 -26.56 3.97
C ASN A 432 19.79 -27.07 4.24
N ASN A 433 20.50 -26.44 5.19
CA ASN A 433 21.89 -26.74 5.53
C ASN A 433 22.82 -26.70 4.29
N ASN A 434 23.30 -27.87 3.84
CA ASN A 434 24.17 -28.09 2.67
C ASN A 434 23.43 -28.70 1.45
N LYS A 435 22.09 -28.74 1.49
CA LYS A 435 21.26 -29.30 0.42
C LYS A 435 20.48 -28.20 -0.29
N GLU A 436 20.60 -28.15 -1.61
CA GLU A 436 19.88 -27.22 -2.47
C GLU A 436 19.06 -28.03 -3.48
N LEU A 437 17.75 -27.83 -3.52
CA LEU A 437 16.82 -28.39 -4.49
C LEU A 437 16.23 -27.26 -5.32
N LYS A 438 16.17 -27.45 -6.64
CA LYS A 438 15.58 -26.49 -7.57
C LYS A 438 14.68 -27.21 -8.56
N ALA A 439 13.45 -26.74 -8.74
CA ALA A 439 12.56 -27.16 -9.83
C ALA A 439 12.12 -25.95 -10.63
N SER A 440 12.20 -26.04 -11.95
CA SER A 440 11.67 -25.02 -12.85
C SER A 440 10.83 -25.70 -13.93
N TRP A 441 9.63 -25.20 -14.18
CA TRP A 441 8.74 -25.72 -15.20
C TRP A 441 8.16 -24.60 -16.05
N ASP A 442 7.87 -24.94 -17.30
CA ASP A 442 7.17 -24.09 -18.24
C ASP A 442 6.11 -24.93 -18.94
N GLY A 443 4.86 -24.85 -18.45
CA GLY A 443 3.72 -25.64 -18.91
C GLY A 443 3.20 -26.68 -17.90
N PRO A 444 2.01 -27.26 -18.14
CA PRO A 444 1.38 -28.22 -17.23
C PRO A 444 2.05 -29.59 -17.25
N PHE A 445 2.28 -30.15 -16.05
CA PHE A 445 2.80 -31.50 -15.86
C PHE A 445 2.02 -32.24 -14.76
N THR A 446 2.13 -33.57 -14.76
CA THR A 446 1.53 -34.45 -13.74
C THR A 446 2.57 -35.45 -13.25
N LEU A 447 2.68 -35.58 -11.92
CA LEU A 447 3.51 -36.61 -11.29
C LEU A 447 2.75 -37.94 -11.20
N ASN A 448 3.48 -39.05 -11.11
CA ASN A 448 2.88 -40.36 -10.85
C ASN A 448 2.29 -40.44 -9.43
N GLN A 449 1.53 -41.50 -9.16
CA GLN A 449 0.77 -41.65 -7.92
C GLN A 449 1.64 -41.65 -6.65
N ASP A 450 2.86 -42.17 -6.75
CA ASP A 450 3.80 -42.29 -5.63
C ASP A 450 4.79 -41.10 -5.54
N GLU A 451 4.63 -40.12 -6.44
CA GLU A 451 5.48 -38.92 -6.56
C GLU A 451 6.97 -39.25 -6.70
N THR A 452 7.25 -40.35 -7.39
CA THR A 452 8.59 -40.85 -7.66
C THR A 452 9.10 -40.51 -9.06
N ASP A 453 8.20 -40.14 -9.99
CA ASP A 453 8.53 -39.74 -11.36
C ASP A 453 7.43 -38.85 -11.98
N VAL A 454 7.72 -38.26 -13.13
CA VAL A 454 6.77 -37.53 -13.97
C VAL A 454 5.93 -38.52 -14.78
N ALA A 455 4.60 -38.43 -14.68
CA ALA A 455 3.68 -39.27 -15.44
C ALA A 455 3.35 -38.69 -16.82
N LYS A 456 3.15 -37.36 -16.91
CA LYS A 456 2.72 -36.69 -18.14
C LYS A 456 3.22 -35.25 -18.22
N LEU A 457 3.56 -34.82 -19.44
CA LEU A 457 3.78 -33.42 -19.84
C LEU A 457 2.77 -33.07 -20.94
N GLU A 458 2.25 -31.85 -20.94
CA GLU A 458 1.26 -31.40 -21.95
C GLU A 458 1.84 -30.34 -22.89
N GLY A 459 1.53 -30.40 -24.19
CA GLY A 459 2.09 -29.46 -25.17
C GLY A 459 3.63 -29.41 -25.13
N ASP A 460 4.21 -28.23 -25.25
CA ASP A 460 5.67 -28.03 -25.25
C ASP A 460 6.25 -27.92 -23.82
N THR A 461 5.63 -28.58 -22.83
CA THR A 461 6.02 -28.45 -21.43
C THR A 461 7.44 -28.94 -21.18
N THR A 462 8.21 -28.15 -20.43
CA THR A 462 9.52 -28.56 -19.91
C THR A 462 9.53 -28.53 -18.38
N LEU A 463 10.20 -29.52 -17.77
CA LEU A 463 10.46 -29.55 -16.33
C LEU A 463 11.93 -29.86 -16.09
N THR A 464 12.61 -29.02 -15.31
CA THR A 464 13.99 -29.24 -14.89
C THR A 464 14.07 -29.34 -13.38
N ILE A 465 14.66 -30.42 -12.87
CA ILE A 465 14.93 -30.62 -11.45
C ILE A 465 16.44 -30.68 -11.25
N ARG A 466 16.94 -29.98 -10.24
CA ARG A 466 18.35 -29.98 -9.83
C ARG A 466 18.44 -30.23 -8.34
N SER A 467 19.42 -31.02 -7.92
CA SER A 467 19.80 -31.13 -6.52
C SER A 467 21.30 -30.95 -6.35
N ARG A 468 21.70 -30.37 -5.22
CA ARG A 468 23.08 -30.35 -4.72
C ARG A 468 23.05 -30.85 -3.29
N ASP A 469 23.92 -31.79 -2.97
CA ASP A 469 24.16 -32.29 -1.62
C ASP A 469 25.68 -32.37 -1.43
N GLY A 470 26.25 -31.37 -0.77
CA GLY A 470 27.70 -31.16 -0.72
C GLY A 470 28.32 -31.05 -2.12
N SER A 471 29.21 -31.97 -2.48
CA SER A 471 29.85 -32.04 -3.80
C SER A 471 29.03 -32.77 -4.86
N SER A 472 28.00 -33.54 -4.45
CA SER A 472 27.15 -34.29 -5.36
C SER A 472 26.13 -33.37 -6.02
N LYS A 473 26.10 -33.36 -7.37
CA LYS A 473 25.16 -32.55 -8.15
C LYS A 473 24.40 -33.44 -9.13
N HIS A 474 23.09 -33.32 -9.12
CA HIS A 474 22.23 -34.01 -10.05
C HIS A 474 21.34 -33.01 -10.78
N LYS A 475 21.07 -33.28 -12.06
CA LYS A 475 20.11 -32.52 -12.87
C LYS A 475 19.37 -33.49 -13.76
N ILE A 476 18.06 -33.35 -13.85
CA ILE A 476 17.25 -34.00 -14.86
C ILE A 476 16.39 -32.97 -15.57
N ARG A 477 16.20 -33.16 -16.87
CA ARG A 477 15.24 -32.40 -17.67
C ARG A 477 14.27 -33.37 -18.33
N PHE A 478 12.98 -33.07 -18.20
CA PHE A 478 11.89 -33.71 -18.89
C PHE A 478 11.37 -32.79 -19.99
N GLU A 479 11.16 -33.37 -21.17
CA GLU A 479 10.64 -32.68 -22.36
C GLU A 479 9.57 -33.58 -22.99
N ASN A 480 8.56 -32.96 -23.62
CA ASN A 480 7.58 -33.68 -24.42
C ASN A 480 8.05 -33.71 -25.88
N ASP A 481 8.51 -34.87 -26.35
CA ASP A 481 8.95 -35.08 -27.73
C ASP A 481 7.83 -35.78 -28.51
N GLY A 482 6.96 -34.99 -29.17
CA GLY A 482 5.87 -35.50 -30.00
C GLY A 482 4.84 -36.37 -29.24
N GLY A 483 4.59 -36.08 -27.96
CA GLY A 483 3.67 -36.85 -27.10
C GLY A 483 4.35 -37.94 -26.28
N LYS A 484 5.68 -38.13 -26.41
CA LYS A 484 6.46 -39.06 -25.61
C LYS A 484 7.34 -38.31 -24.61
N LEU A 485 7.36 -38.79 -23.36
CA LEU A 485 8.19 -38.23 -22.30
C LEU A 485 9.67 -38.55 -22.54
N SER A 486 10.47 -37.54 -22.89
CA SER A 486 11.92 -37.62 -22.99
C SER A 486 12.59 -37.20 -21.68
N ARG A 487 13.69 -37.88 -21.31
CA ARG A 487 14.46 -37.60 -20.09
C ARG A 487 15.94 -37.44 -20.42
N THR A 488 16.53 -36.32 -20.02
CA THR A 488 17.99 -36.12 -20.08
C THR A 488 18.53 -35.89 -18.68
N TYR A 489 19.52 -36.71 -18.27
CA TYR A 489 20.07 -36.70 -16.92
C TYR A 489 21.57 -36.34 -16.91
N TRP A 490 21.99 -35.61 -15.89
CA TRP A 490 23.37 -35.22 -15.63
C TRP A 490 23.75 -35.51 -14.18
N ARG A 491 24.96 -36.05 -13.98
CA ARG A 491 25.60 -36.24 -12.66
C ARG A 491 26.92 -35.48 -12.64
N ASN A 492 27.12 -34.63 -11.65
CA ASN A 492 28.30 -33.77 -11.47
C ASN A 492 28.66 -32.98 -12.74
N GLY A 493 27.65 -32.49 -13.46
CA GLY A 493 27.81 -31.69 -14.69
C GLY A 493 28.01 -32.49 -15.98
N LYS A 494 28.23 -33.81 -15.91
CA LYS A 494 28.39 -34.69 -17.08
C LYS A 494 27.07 -35.40 -17.40
N LYS A 495 26.71 -35.49 -18.69
CA LYS A 495 25.55 -36.26 -19.14
C LYS A 495 25.77 -37.73 -18.78
N ALA A 496 24.77 -38.37 -18.19
CA ALA A 496 24.85 -39.74 -17.69
C ALA A 496 23.58 -40.52 -18.06
N GLU A 497 23.64 -41.85 -18.03
CA GLU A 497 22.46 -42.70 -18.22
C GLU A 497 21.49 -42.57 -17.03
N PHE A 498 20.19 -42.62 -17.32
CA PHE A 498 19.14 -42.61 -16.30
C PHE A 498 18.91 -44.03 -15.77
N ASP A 499 19.88 -44.52 -15.00
CA ASP A 499 19.91 -45.85 -14.41
C ASP A 499 19.08 -45.96 -13.11
N LYS A 500 19.12 -47.13 -12.45
CA LYS A 500 18.41 -47.38 -11.18
C LYS A 500 18.85 -46.41 -10.06
N THR A 501 20.10 -45.96 -10.07
CA THR A 501 20.63 -44.98 -9.12
C THR A 501 19.98 -43.61 -9.35
N ALA A 502 19.91 -43.18 -10.61
CA ALA A 502 19.25 -41.93 -11.00
C ALA A 502 17.75 -41.94 -10.72
N GLN A 503 17.07 -43.08 -10.93
CA GLN A 503 15.67 -43.27 -10.56
C GLN A 503 15.44 -43.14 -9.05
N THR A 504 16.29 -43.76 -8.24
CA THR A 504 16.21 -43.69 -6.77
C THR A 504 16.44 -42.27 -6.26
N TRP A 505 17.41 -41.57 -6.85
CA TRP A 505 17.66 -40.15 -6.57
C TRP A 505 16.47 -39.26 -6.94
N LEU A 506 15.90 -39.45 -8.13
CA LEU A 506 14.75 -38.66 -8.58
C LEU A 506 13.57 -38.86 -7.64
N ALA A 507 13.29 -40.11 -7.28
CA ALA A 507 12.17 -40.46 -6.40
C ALA A 507 12.27 -39.77 -5.03
N SER A 508 13.43 -39.86 -4.37
CA SER A 508 13.64 -39.19 -3.09
C SER A 508 13.62 -37.66 -3.20
N THR A 509 14.18 -37.12 -4.29
CA THR A 509 14.22 -35.67 -4.53
C THR A 509 12.83 -35.10 -4.79
N LEU A 510 12.01 -35.76 -5.61
CA LEU A 510 10.65 -35.32 -5.92
C LEU A 510 9.79 -35.30 -4.66
N GLN A 511 9.89 -36.33 -3.81
CA GLN A 511 9.12 -36.42 -2.56
C GLN A 511 9.44 -35.29 -1.59
N VAL A 512 10.72 -34.94 -1.40
CA VAL A 512 11.11 -33.77 -0.60
C VAL A 512 10.61 -32.49 -1.26
N LEU A 513 10.77 -32.36 -2.57
CA LEU A 513 10.39 -31.16 -3.29
C LEU A 513 8.88 -30.90 -3.17
N VAL A 514 8.01 -31.88 -3.46
CA VAL A 514 6.55 -31.67 -3.35
C VAL A 514 6.10 -31.38 -1.91
N ARG A 515 6.78 -31.94 -0.91
CA ARG A 515 6.47 -31.73 0.51
C ARG A 515 6.89 -30.35 1.00
N GLU A 516 8.11 -29.92 0.69
CA GLU A 516 8.67 -28.68 1.24
C GLU A 516 8.41 -27.45 0.37
N THR A 517 7.90 -27.62 -0.85
CA THR A 517 7.59 -26.48 -1.74
C THR A 517 6.10 -26.28 -1.99
N GLY A 518 5.26 -27.24 -1.60
CA GLY A 518 3.84 -27.24 -1.93
C GLY A 518 3.56 -27.45 -3.42
N LEU A 519 4.55 -27.86 -4.22
CA LEU A 519 4.36 -28.17 -5.64
C LEU A 519 3.26 -29.23 -5.80
N ASN A 520 2.19 -28.87 -6.52
CA ASN A 520 1.02 -29.72 -6.75
C ASN A 520 0.28 -30.17 -5.46
N ALA A 521 0.41 -29.40 -4.37
CA ALA A 521 -0.18 -29.73 -3.08
C ALA A 521 -1.71 -29.90 -3.13
N GLU A 522 -2.43 -29.09 -3.91
CA GLU A 522 -3.90 -29.22 -4.05
C GLU A 522 -4.30 -30.63 -4.47
N LYS A 523 -3.70 -31.15 -5.55
CA LYS A 523 -3.98 -32.49 -6.08
C LYS A 523 -3.45 -33.59 -5.19
N ARG A 524 -2.39 -33.33 -4.43
CA ARG A 524 -1.85 -34.25 -3.45
C ARG A 524 -2.81 -34.42 -2.27
N VAL A 525 -3.34 -33.33 -1.73
CA VAL A 525 -4.38 -33.34 -0.70
C VAL A 525 -5.64 -34.05 -1.20
N GLU A 526 -6.11 -33.75 -2.43
CA GLU A 526 -7.26 -34.42 -3.05
C GLU A 526 -7.10 -35.94 -3.06
N ARG A 527 -5.89 -36.42 -3.40
CA ARG A 527 -5.57 -37.85 -3.48
C ARG A 527 -5.52 -38.49 -2.10
N MET A 528 -4.87 -37.86 -1.13
CA MET A 528 -4.78 -38.35 0.25
C MET A 528 -6.18 -38.45 0.89
N LEU A 529 -7.05 -37.46 0.65
CA LEU A 529 -8.45 -37.49 1.07
C LEU A 529 -9.18 -38.70 0.49
N LYS A 530 -9.00 -39.01 -0.80
CA LYS A 530 -9.61 -40.19 -1.45
C LYS A 530 -9.10 -41.53 -0.91
N GLN A 531 -7.82 -41.61 -0.53
CA GLN A 531 -7.19 -42.87 -0.12
C GLN A 531 -7.38 -43.19 1.38
N GLY A 532 -7.40 -42.18 2.24
CA GLY A 532 -7.43 -42.38 3.69
C GLY A 532 -8.10 -41.25 4.48
N GLY A 533 -8.87 -40.39 3.80
CA GLY A 533 -9.62 -39.30 4.42
C GLY A 533 -8.73 -38.23 5.07
N VAL A 534 -9.33 -37.43 5.96
CA VAL A 534 -8.66 -36.35 6.70
C VAL A 534 -7.46 -36.88 7.50
N ALA A 535 -7.57 -38.08 8.07
CA ALA A 535 -6.49 -38.69 8.86
C ALA A 535 -5.21 -38.91 8.05
N ALA A 536 -5.30 -39.25 6.77
CA ALA A 536 -4.14 -39.39 5.89
C ALA A 536 -3.46 -38.03 5.63
N VAL A 537 -4.24 -36.97 5.42
CA VAL A 537 -3.71 -35.61 5.22
C VAL A 537 -3.04 -35.10 6.48
N LEU A 538 -3.68 -35.24 7.66
CA LEU A 538 -3.09 -34.85 8.93
C LEU A 538 -1.78 -35.61 9.25
N LYS A 539 -1.67 -36.86 8.81
CA LYS A 539 -0.43 -37.64 8.94
C LYS A 539 0.69 -37.08 8.07
N GLU A 540 0.40 -36.65 6.84
CA GLU A 540 1.38 -35.98 5.98
C GLU A 540 1.77 -34.61 6.54
N MET A 541 0.79 -33.82 7.01
CA MET A 541 1.04 -32.49 7.57
C MET A 541 1.95 -32.53 8.80
N LYS A 542 2.05 -33.65 9.52
CA LYS A 542 3.04 -33.83 10.61
C LYS A 542 4.49 -33.89 10.12
N GLN A 543 4.72 -34.18 8.84
CA GLN A 543 6.05 -34.32 8.25
C GLN A 543 6.52 -33.07 7.49
N ILE A 544 5.64 -32.09 7.27
CA ILE A 544 5.98 -30.85 6.53
C ILE A 544 6.80 -29.95 7.46
N GLU A 545 8.02 -29.60 7.07
CA GLU A 545 8.85 -28.69 7.86
C GLU A 545 8.49 -27.22 7.58
N SER A 546 8.19 -26.88 6.33
CA SER A 546 7.80 -25.50 5.96
C SER A 546 6.46 -25.04 6.52
N ASP A 547 6.46 -23.95 7.30
CA ASP A 547 5.24 -23.31 7.81
C ASP A 547 4.32 -22.78 6.72
N TYR A 548 4.90 -22.21 5.66
CA TYR A 548 4.15 -21.75 4.49
C TYR A 548 3.40 -22.92 3.83
N VAL A 549 4.09 -24.03 3.58
CA VAL A 549 3.48 -25.20 2.95
C VAL A 549 2.47 -25.85 3.88
N PHE A 550 2.72 -25.86 5.19
CA PHE A 550 1.74 -26.31 6.17
C PHE A 550 0.44 -25.50 6.07
N GLY A 551 0.52 -24.17 6.04
CA GLY A 551 -0.65 -23.30 5.85
C GLY A 551 -1.36 -23.54 4.52
N LEU A 552 -0.61 -23.80 3.46
CA LEU A 552 -1.15 -24.16 2.15
C LEU A 552 -1.90 -25.50 2.15
N TYR A 553 -1.38 -26.52 2.83
CA TYR A 553 -2.07 -27.81 3.04
C TYR A 553 -3.31 -27.64 3.91
N SER A 554 -3.23 -26.85 4.99
CA SER A 554 -4.38 -26.53 5.84
C SER A 554 -5.53 -25.98 5.00
N ARG A 555 -5.25 -24.98 4.16
CA ARG A 555 -6.24 -24.37 3.26
C ARG A 555 -6.80 -25.33 2.22
N HIS A 556 -5.96 -26.14 1.57
CA HIS A 556 -6.46 -27.14 0.62
C HIS A 556 -7.31 -28.20 1.29
N LEU A 557 -6.95 -28.62 2.51
CA LEU A 557 -7.72 -29.58 3.29
C LEU A 557 -9.10 -29.00 3.65
N THR A 558 -9.17 -27.79 4.18
CA THR A 558 -10.45 -27.16 4.56
C THR A 558 -11.31 -26.80 3.34
N ASN A 559 -10.72 -26.48 2.20
CA ASN A 559 -11.49 -26.23 0.98
C ASN A 559 -12.07 -27.50 0.35
N GLN A 560 -11.47 -28.66 0.59
CA GLN A 560 -11.85 -29.93 -0.06
C GLN A 560 -12.61 -30.89 0.86
N ALA A 561 -12.59 -30.65 2.18
CA ALA A 561 -13.26 -31.48 3.17
C ALA A 561 -13.87 -30.63 4.30
N GLU A 562 -15.02 -31.07 4.80
CA GLU A 562 -15.63 -30.53 6.03
C GLU A 562 -15.08 -31.31 7.23
N LEU A 563 -14.33 -30.63 8.10
CA LEU A 563 -13.68 -31.25 9.24
C LEU A 563 -14.65 -31.32 10.43
N SER A 564 -14.62 -32.44 11.16
CA SER A 564 -15.26 -32.55 12.46
C SER A 564 -14.54 -31.70 13.51
N LYS A 565 -15.21 -31.37 14.62
CA LYS A 565 -14.58 -30.64 15.75
C LYS A 565 -13.31 -31.31 16.27
N LYS A 566 -13.27 -32.65 16.27
CA LYS A 566 -12.11 -33.44 16.68
C LYS A 566 -10.94 -33.23 15.72
N GLU A 567 -11.21 -33.25 14.41
CA GLU A 567 -10.19 -33.03 13.38
C GLU A 567 -9.69 -31.59 13.35
N LEU A 568 -10.58 -30.59 13.52
CA LEU A 568 -10.18 -29.20 13.69
C LEU A 568 -9.28 -29.02 14.92
N THR A 569 -9.62 -29.65 16.04
CA THR A 569 -8.78 -29.61 17.24
C THR A 569 -7.40 -30.22 16.97
N GLN A 570 -7.35 -31.38 16.30
CA GLN A 570 -6.08 -32.00 15.92
C GLN A 570 -5.25 -31.12 14.99
N LEU A 571 -5.90 -30.46 14.02
CA LEU A 571 -5.24 -29.57 13.08
C LEU A 571 -4.70 -28.30 13.76
N ILE A 572 -5.47 -27.67 14.66
CA ILE A 572 -5.00 -26.53 15.47
C ILE A 572 -3.83 -26.94 16.37
N SER A 573 -3.87 -28.12 17.00
CA SER A 573 -2.74 -28.61 17.80
C SER A 573 -1.48 -28.84 16.97
N LEU A 574 -1.60 -29.13 15.67
CA LEU A 574 -0.43 -29.20 14.78
C LEU A 574 0.10 -27.81 14.41
N MET A 575 -0.69 -26.74 14.53
CA MET A 575 -0.26 -25.37 14.28
C MET A 575 0.59 -24.78 15.42
N GLU A 576 0.47 -25.34 16.65
CA GLU A 576 1.30 -24.93 17.80
C GLU A 576 2.80 -25.14 17.56
N ARG A 577 3.20 -25.99 16.59
CA ARG A 577 4.61 -26.22 16.25
C ARG A 577 5.18 -25.24 15.24
N LEU A 578 4.33 -24.45 14.57
CA LEU A 578 4.78 -23.54 13.51
C LEU A 578 5.59 -22.43 14.18
N GLU A 579 6.66 -21.98 13.53
CA GLU A 579 7.52 -20.92 14.07
C GLU A 579 7.10 -19.57 13.47
N GLY A 580 6.85 -19.52 12.16
CA GLY A 580 6.49 -18.32 11.42
C GLY A 580 5.04 -17.85 11.60
N ASP A 581 4.90 -16.59 12.03
CA ASP A 581 3.62 -15.89 12.24
C ASP A 581 2.69 -15.90 11.03
N TYR A 582 3.24 -15.61 9.84
CA TYR A 582 2.49 -15.63 8.60
C TYR A 582 1.88 -17.02 8.31
N GLY A 583 2.65 -18.08 8.56
CA GLY A 583 2.21 -19.46 8.40
C GLY A 583 1.08 -19.80 9.37
N LYS A 584 1.23 -19.45 10.65
CA LYS A 584 0.18 -19.59 11.68
C LYS A 584 -1.11 -18.89 11.27
N ARG A 585 -1.04 -17.61 10.88
CA ARG A 585 -2.22 -16.84 10.45
C ARG A 585 -2.89 -17.49 9.24
N LEU A 586 -2.13 -17.81 8.19
CA LEU A 586 -2.69 -18.39 6.96
C LEU A 586 -3.39 -19.73 7.25
N ALA A 587 -2.77 -20.57 8.06
CA ALA A 587 -3.31 -21.87 8.45
C ALA A 587 -4.61 -21.73 9.25
N LEU A 588 -4.64 -20.82 10.23
CA LEU A 588 -5.80 -20.57 11.09
C LEU A 588 -6.94 -19.87 10.34
N LEU A 589 -6.68 -18.88 9.49
CA LEU A 589 -7.73 -18.22 8.70
C LEU A 589 -8.43 -19.21 7.76
N GLY A 590 -7.71 -20.20 7.23
CA GLY A 590 -8.29 -21.27 6.42
C GLY A 590 -9.33 -22.13 7.16
N LEU A 591 -9.37 -22.08 8.49
CA LEU A 591 -10.35 -22.81 9.29
C LEU A 591 -11.66 -22.04 9.50
N LEU A 592 -11.66 -20.72 9.29
CA LEU A 592 -12.77 -19.85 9.66
C LEU A 592 -14.07 -20.32 9.00
N ASP A 593 -14.02 -20.68 7.72
CA ASP A 593 -15.19 -21.07 6.92
C ASP A 593 -15.73 -22.48 7.20
N GLN A 594 -15.07 -23.27 8.05
CA GLN A 594 -15.52 -24.62 8.39
C GLN A 594 -16.80 -24.59 9.24
N LYS A 595 -17.76 -25.48 8.97
CA LYS A 595 -19.03 -25.53 9.73
C LYS A 595 -18.84 -25.89 11.20
N ALA A 596 -17.85 -26.71 11.51
CA ALA A 596 -17.51 -27.10 12.87
C ALA A 596 -16.71 -26.02 13.63
N MET A 597 -16.31 -24.92 12.97
CA MET A 597 -15.68 -23.77 13.61
C MET A 597 -16.75 -22.86 14.22
N ASP A 598 -16.87 -22.91 15.54
CA ASP A 598 -17.82 -22.11 16.33
C ASP A 598 -17.11 -21.44 17.52
N ALA A 599 -17.87 -20.65 18.31
CA ALA A 599 -17.33 -19.90 19.45
C ALA A 599 -16.57 -20.78 20.46
N SER A 600 -16.94 -22.07 20.62
CA SER A 600 -16.25 -22.98 21.55
C SER A 600 -14.80 -23.32 21.13
N MET A 601 -14.44 -23.00 19.89
CA MET A 601 -13.10 -23.20 19.33
C MET A 601 -12.21 -21.95 19.44
N LEU A 602 -12.79 -20.77 19.65
CA LEU A 602 -12.05 -19.50 19.76
C LEU A 602 -10.91 -19.54 20.80
N PRO A 603 -11.08 -20.11 22.01
CA PRO A 603 -9.98 -20.20 22.97
C PRO A 603 -8.76 -20.99 22.47
N LYS A 604 -8.95 -21.94 21.55
CA LYS A 604 -7.83 -22.69 20.95
C LYS A 604 -7.09 -21.85 19.91
N VAL A 605 -7.82 -21.04 19.15
CA VAL A 605 -7.24 -20.09 18.18
C VAL A 605 -6.46 -19.02 18.93
N MET A 606 -7.03 -18.44 19.99
CA MET A 606 -6.36 -17.45 20.82
C MET A 606 -5.09 -18.00 21.48
N LYS A 607 -5.09 -19.27 21.90
CA LYS A 607 -3.89 -19.92 22.44
C LYS A 607 -2.74 -19.96 21.43
N VAL A 608 -3.00 -20.27 20.15
CA VAL A 608 -1.95 -20.22 19.11
C VAL A 608 -1.55 -18.78 18.80
N ALA A 609 -2.50 -17.84 18.90
CA ALA A 609 -2.25 -16.42 18.69
C ALA A 609 -1.34 -15.80 19.77
N GLU A 610 -1.29 -16.37 20.99
CA GLU A 610 -0.35 -15.94 22.04
C GLU A 610 1.12 -16.09 21.63
N ASP A 611 1.43 -17.00 20.70
CA ASP A 611 2.78 -17.26 20.20
C ASP A 611 3.11 -16.48 18.91
N ILE A 612 2.28 -15.52 18.49
CA ILE A 612 2.54 -14.69 17.31
C ILE A 612 3.27 -13.42 17.73
N GLU A 613 4.46 -13.18 17.19
CA GLU A 613 5.31 -12.03 17.53
C GLU A 613 4.95 -10.79 16.71
N SER A 614 4.56 -10.96 15.45
CA SER A 614 4.17 -9.86 14.58
C SER A 614 2.79 -9.31 14.94
N ASP A 615 2.77 -8.10 15.51
CA ASP A 615 1.56 -7.31 15.80
C ASP A 615 0.54 -7.29 14.66
N TYR A 616 1.03 -7.10 13.43
CA TYR A 616 0.22 -7.03 12.23
C TYR A 616 -0.45 -8.39 11.91
N GLU A 617 0.30 -9.48 11.97
CA GLU A 617 -0.21 -10.83 11.71
C GLU A 617 -1.20 -11.25 12.82
N LEU A 618 -0.90 -10.91 14.08
CA LEU A 618 -1.74 -11.17 15.25
C LEU A 618 -3.10 -10.47 15.11
N ARG A 619 -3.11 -9.17 14.80
CA ARG A 619 -4.36 -8.42 14.58
C ARG A 619 -5.15 -9.01 13.41
N LEU A 620 -4.49 -9.27 12.27
CA LEU A 620 -5.15 -9.84 11.08
C LEU A 620 -5.72 -11.23 11.33
N LEU A 621 -5.13 -12.01 12.23
CA LEU A 621 -5.66 -13.29 12.65
C LEU A 621 -6.90 -13.11 13.52
N LEU A 622 -6.82 -12.32 14.60
CA LEU A 622 -7.87 -12.31 15.61
C LEU A 622 -9.12 -11.55 15.17
N THR A 623 -8.98 -10.47 14.38
CA THR A 623 -10.11 -9.62 13.98
C THR A 623 -11.24 -10.41 13.31
N PRO A 624 -11.01 -11.24 12.26
CA PRO A 624 -12.08 -11.99 11.60
C PRO A 624 -12.74 -13.04 12.49
N TYR A 625 -12.00 -13.60 13.46
CA TYR A 625 -12.54 -14.54 14.43
C TYR A 625 -13.47 -13.85 15.42
N ILE A 626 -13.06 -12.67 15.91
CA ILE A 626 -13.86 -11.85 16.82
C ILE A 626 -15.12 -11.35 16.12
N ASP A 627 -15.00 -10.81 14.90
CA ASP A 627 -16.16 -10.33 14.12
C ASP A 627 -17.21 -11.43 13.91
N ARG A 628 -16.75 -12.67 13.72
CA ARG A 628 -17.65 -13.80 13.44
C ARG A 628 -18.29 -14.40 14.69
N PHE A 629 -17.55 -14.54 15.79
CA PHE A 629 -18.00 -15.29 16.96
C PHE A 629 -18.35 -14.40 18.16
N GLY A 630 -17.95 -13.14 18.14
CA GLY A 630 -17.97 -12.26 19.30
C GLY A 630 -16.99 -12.71 20.38
N LEU A 631 -17.07 -12.08 21.55
CA LEU A 631 -16.27 -12.39 22.73
C LEU A 631 -17.19 -12.64 23.92
N THR A 632 -16.99 -13.76 24.61
CA THR A 632 -17.47 -13.93 25.98
C THR A 632 -16.63 -13.09 26.95
N GLU A 633 -17.11 -12.91 28.18
CA GLU A 633 -16.37 -12.18 29.22
C GLU A 633 -14.96 -12.74 29.45
N LYS A 634 -14.81 -14.07 29.41
CA LYS A 634 -13.52 -14.75 29.55
C LYS A 634 -12.61 -14.51 28.35
N GLU A 635 -13.15 -14.58 27.14
CA GLU A 635 -12.39 -14.35 25.91
C GLU A 635 -11.98 -12.89 25.77
N ALA A 636 -12.83 -11.94 26.15
CA ALA A 636 -12.47 -10.53 26.24
C ALA A 636 -11.26 -10.31 27.16
N LYS A 637 -11.25 -10.95 28.34
CA LYS A 637 -10.10 -10.87 29.26
C LYS A 637 -8.84 -11.50 28.70
N SER A 638 -8.95 -12.65 28.02
CA SER A 638 -7.81 -13.27 27.31
C SER A 638 -7.31 -12.36 26.18
N LEU A 639 -8.20 -11.71 25.44
CA LEU A 639 -7.82 -10.81 24.35
C LEU A 639 -7.07 -9.59 24.88
N LEU A 640 -7.53 -8.99 25.97
CA LEU A 640 -6.83 -7.86 26.61
C LEU A 640 -5.42 -8.27 27.09
N LYS A 641 -5.25 -9.51 27.56
CA LYS A 641 -3.93 -10.05 27.89
C LYS A 641 -3.04 -10.20 26.64
N ILE A 642 -3.59 -10.68 25.53
CA ILE A 642 -2.87 -10.79 24.25
C ILE A 642 -2.52 -9.40 23.71
N ALA A 643 -3.45 -8.44 23.76
CA ALA A 643 -3.22 -7.08 23.28
C ALA A 643 -2.06 -6.38 24.00
N LYS A 644 -1.71 -6.81 25.23
CA LYS A 644 -0.55 -6.31 25.97
C LYS A 644 0.80 -6.66 25.31
N SER A 645 0.88 -7.74 24.52
CA SER A 645 2.12 -8.07 23.82
C SER A 645 2.30 -7.31 22.51
N ILE A 646 1.34 -6.46 22.13
CA ILE A 646 1.41 -5.67 20.89
C ILE A 646 2.22 -4.41 21.13
N GLU A 647 3.35 -4.28 20.43
CA GLU A 647 4.24 -3.11 20.57
C GLU A 647 3.75 -1.92 19.75
N SER A 648 3.07 -2.15 18.63
CA SER A 648 2.55 -1.09 17.77
C SER A 648 1.24 -0.51 18.29
N ASP A 649 1.28 0.73 18.78
CA ASP A 649 0.12 1.55 19.15
C ASP A 649 -1.04 1.48 18.14
N TYR A 650 -0.68 1.54 16.85
CA TYR A 650 -1.64 1.52 15.74
C TYR A 650 -2.35 0.17 15.64
N GLU A 651 -1.60 -0.94 15.69
CA GLU A 651 -2.16 -2.29 15.59
C GLU A 651 -2.96 -2.64 16.85
N MET A 652 -2.48 -2.24 18.03
CA MET A 652 -3.18 -2.41 19.31
C MET A 652 -4.52 -1.68 19.31
N ARG A 653 -4.53 -0.40 18.90
CA ARG A 653 -5.78 0.37 18.78
C ARG A 653 -6.74 -0.31 17.83
N LEU A 654 -6.27 -0.75 16.65
CA LEU A 654 -7.14 -1.41 15.68
C LEU A 654 -7.75 -2.71 16.23
N LEU A 655 -6.95 -3.54 16.90
CA LEU A 655 -7.42 -4.78 17.50
C LEU A 655 -8.47 -4.50 18.59
N LEU A 656 -8.17 -3.59 19.52
CA LEU A 656 -9.08 -3.24 20.61
C LEU A 656 -10.38 -2.61 20.08
N THR A 657 -10.28 -1.72 19.09
CA THR A 657 -11.46 -1.12 18.46
C THR A 657 -12.33 -2.20 17.80
N ALA A 658 -11.75 -3.06 16.96
CA ALA A 658 -12.50 -4.12 16.28
C ALA A 658 -13.15 -5.10 17.27
N ALA A 659 -12.47 -5.38 18.39
CA ALA A 659 -12.96 -6.33 19.38
C ALA A 659 -14.17 -5.85 20.18
N PHE A 660 -14.35 -4.53 20.32
CA PHE A 660 -15.31 -3.96 21.25
C PHE A 660 -16.18 -2.82 20.68
N ASP A 661 -16.10 -2.52 19.37
CA ASP A 661 -16.81 -1.40 18.72
C ASP A 661 -18.33 -1.41 19.02
N ASP A 662 -18.94 -2.60 19.03
CA ASP A 662 -20.38 -2.79 19.25
C ASP A 662 -20.73 -3.71 20.45
N ALA A 663 -19.73 -4.23 21.17
CA ALA A 663 -19.96 -5.17 22.27
C ALA A 663 -20.38 -4.47 23.57
N ASP A 664 -21.30 -5.03 24.34
CA ASP A 664 -21.55 -4.56 25.71
C ASP A 664 -20.38 -5.00 26.58
N ILE A 665 -19.47 -4.06 26.87
CA ILE A 665 -18.27 -4.31 27.65
C ILE A 665 -18.60 -4.27 29.14
N SER A 666 -18.21 -5.32 29.86
CA SER A 666 -18.37 -5.35 31.31
C SER A 666 -17.54 -4.24 31.95
N LYS A 667 -17.98 -3.71 33.10
CA LYS A 667 -17.25 -2.67 33.82
C LYS A 667 -15.78 -3.04 34.05
N SER A 668 -15.53 -4.26 34.51
CA SER A 668 -14.17 -4.75 34.76
C SER A 668 -13.31 -4.81 33.50
N ASN A 669 -13.86 -5.22 32.36
CA ASN A 669 -13.10 -5.27 31.12
C ASN A 669 -12.88 -3.87 30.53
N LEU A 670 -13.82 -2.94 30.73
CA LEU A 670 -13.63 -1.55 30.34
C LEU A 670 -12.51 -0.92 31.14
N GLU A 671 -12.49 -1.11 32.47
CA GLU A 671 -11.40 -0.69 33.36
C GLU A 671 -10.05 -1.22 32.86
N THR A 672 -9.93 -2.55 32.68
CA THR A 672 -8.69 -3.17 32.16
C THR A 672 -8.29 -2.65 30.78
N LEU A 673 -9.24 -2.40 29.87
CA LEU A 673 -8.95 -1.85 28.55
C LEU A 673 -8.36 -0.43 28.66
N THR A 674 -8.98 0.44 29.46
CA THR A 674 -8.47 1.80 29.64
C THR A 674 -7.13 1.83 30.36
N GLU A 675 -6.92 0.99 31.37
CA GLU A 675 -5.63 0.85 32.06
C GLU A 675 -4.54 0.37 31.11
N LEU A 676 -4.82 -0.67 30.31
CA LEU A 676 -3.89 -1.19 29.31
C LEU A 676 -3.55 -0.12 28.27
N ALA A 677 -4.56 0.56 27.73
CA ALA A 677 -4.34 1.60 26.73
C ALA A 677 -3.52 2.76 27.29
N ALA A 678 -3.74 3.15 28.55
CA ALA A 678 -2.98 4.21 29.20
C ALA A 678 -1.53 3.80 29.52
N SER A 679 -1.25 2.51 29.73
CA SER A 679 0.10 2.04 30.05
C SER A 679 0.94 1.66 28.84
N GLU A 680 0.32 1.15 27.78
CA GLU A 680 1.04 0.60 26.62
C GLU A 680 0.95 1.48 25.37
N ILE A 681 -0.05 2.36 25.21
CA ILE A 681 -0.13 3.24 24.01
C ILE A 681 0.66 4.52 24.26
N GLU A 682 1.80 4.66 23.60
CA GLU A 682 2.68 5.83 23.74
C GLU A 682 2.18 7.04 22.92
N SER A 683 1.56 6.79 21.77
CA SER A 683 1.05 7.84 20.89
C SER A 683 -0.26 8.43 21.41
N ASP A 684 -0.20 9.68 21.90
CA ASP A 684 -1.38 10.49 22.25
C ASP A 684 -2.47 10.51 21.16
N TYR A 685 -2.05 10.48 19.89
CA TYR A 685 -2.96 10.47 18.76
C TYR A 685 -3.74 9.15 18.68
N GLU A 686 -3.06 8.01 18.76
CA GLU A 686 -3.69 6.69 18.73
C GLU A 686 -4.51 6.45 20.00
N PHE A 687 -4.01 6.89 21.17
CA PHE A 687 -4.73 6.78 22.42
C PHE A 687 -6.02 7.60 22.42
N ARG A 688 -5.98 8.86 21.95
CA ARG A 688 -7.20 9.66 21.74
C ARG A 688 -8.16 8.96 20.77
N LEU A 689 -7.67 8.42 19.65
CA LEU A 689 -8.54 7.73 18.70
C LEU A 689 -9.23 6.53 19.34
N LEU A 690 -8.52 5.77 20.18
CA LEU A 690 -9.11 4.69 20.95
C LEU A 690 -10.20 5.21 21.88
N LEU A 691 -9.90 6.20 22.74
CA LEU A 691 -10.90 6.77 23.65
C LEU A 691 -12.13 7.31 22.90
N SER A 692 -11.91 7.90 21.72
CA SER A 692 -12.96 8.42 20.84
C SER A 692 -13.86 7.32 20.28
N ALA A 693 -13.31 6.14 19.97
CA ALA A 693 -14.11 5.00 19.51
C ALA A 693 -15.04 4.47 20.61
N PHE A 694 -14.62 4.57 21.87
CA PHE A 694 -15.36 4.03 23.03
C PHE A 694 -16.27 5.05 23.73
N VAL A 695 -16.45 6.27 23.19
CA VAL A 695 -17.26 7.32 23.85
C VAL A 695 -18.69 6.91 24.16
N LYS A 696 -19.31 6.05 23.32
CA LYS A 696 -20.64 5.51 23.59
C LYS A 696 -20.65 4.59 24.80
N GLN A 697 -19.59 3.79 24.98
CA GLN A 697 -19.43 2.89 26.13
C GLN A 697 -19.16 3.67 27.40
N PHE A 698 -18.29 4.67 27.35
CA PHE A 698 -18.04 5.59 28.46
C PHE A 698 -19.30 6.37 28.87
N GLY A 699 -20.19 6.64 27.91
CA GLY A 699 -21.50 7.25 28.14
C GLY A 699 -22.57 6.33 28.74
N LYS A 700 -22.32 5.05 29.02
CA LYS A 700 -23.34 4.15 29.59
C LYS A 700 -23.54 4.32 31.10
N SER A 701 -22.52 4.79 31.82
CA SER A 701 -22.60 5.02 33.27
C SER A 701 -21.72 6.20 33.70
N ARG A 702 -21.97 6.73 34.90
CA ARG A 702 -21.17 7.82 35.45
C ARG A 702 -19.75 7.36 35.74
N GLU A 703 -19.61 6.15 36.26
CA GLU A 703 -18.34 5.51 36.56
C GLU A 703 -17.52 5.31 35.27
N ALA A 704 -18.14 4.88 34.17
CA ALA A 704 -17.46 4.74 32.88
C ALA A 704 -17.02 6.10 32.30
N THR A 705 -17.81 7.16 32.51
CA THR A 705 -17.40 8.52 32.14
C THR A 705 -16.21 8.99 32.98
N GLU A 706 -16.19 8.68 34.29
CA GLU A 706 -15.07 8.98 35.18
C GLU A 706 -13.78 8.27 34.73
N LEU A 707 -13.85 6.99 34.32
CA LEU A 707 -12.71 6.25 33.76
C LEU A 707 -12.14 6.90 32.50
N ALA A 708 -13.01 7.36 31.58
CA ALA A 708 -12.56 8.05 30.38
C ALA A 708 -11.81 9.36 30.72
N LEU A 709 -12.30 10.10 31.71
CA LEU A 709 -11.68 11.37 32.14
C LEU A 709 -10.33 11.14 32.84
N GLU A 710 -10.21 10.07 33.61
CA GLU A 710 -8.94 9.63 34.20
C GLU A 710 -7.93 9.23 33.10
N ALA A 711 -8.37 8.44 32.12
CA ALA A 711 -7.54 8.05 30.99
C ALA A 711 -7.05 9.25 30.16
N ILE A 712 -7.91 10.24 29.94
CA ILE A 712 -7.53 11.52 29.26
C ILE A 712 -6.40 12.26 30.00
N GLY A 713 -6.29 12.07 31.32
CA GLY A 713 -5.21 12.65 32.11
C GLY A 713 -3.81 12.23 31.65
N ASN A 714 -3.68 11.03 31.06
CA ASN A 714 -2.43 10.48 30.56
C ASN A 714 -2.06 10.95 29.14
N ILE A 715 -2.88 11.80 28.50
CA ILE A 715 -2.53 12.40 27.20
C ILE A 715 -1.62 13.60 27.44
N ASP A 716 -0.45 13.66 26.83
CA ASP A 716 0.47 14.79 27.01
C ASP A 716 0.16 15.95 26.05
N SER A 717 -0.19 15.63 24.80
CA SER A 717 -0.53 16.60 23.77
C SER A 717 -1.81 17.39 24.10
N ASP A 718 -1.64 18.69 24.34
CA ASP A 718 -2.72 19.67 24.54
C ASP A 718 -3.85 19.57 23.50
N TYR A 719 -3.47 19.41 22.23
CA TYR A 719 -4.40 19.33 21.12
C TYR A 719 -5.23 18.04 21.17
N GLU A 720 -4.58 16.91 21.42
CA GLU A 720 -5.24 15.60 21.49
C GLU A 720 -6.10 15.51 22.75
N LYS A 721 -5.61 16.01 23.90
CA LYS A 721 -6.34 16.10 25.16
C LYS A 721 -7.61 16.94 25.02
N ARG A 722 -7.54 18.11 24.37
CA ARG A 722 -8.72 18.93 24.06
C ARG A 722 -9.75 18.15 23.23
N LEU A 723 -9.31 17.45 22.18
CA LEU A 723 -10.22 16.66 21.35
C LEU A 723 -10.88 15.52 22.14
N ALA A 724 -10.11 14.82 22.97
CA ALA A 724 -10.63 13.76 23.84
C ALA A 724 -11.68 14.29 24.83
N LEU A 725 -11.38 15.41 25.50
CA LEU A 725 -12.32 16.10 26.39
C LEU A 725 -13.60 16.52 25.65
N GLY A 726 -13.46 17.07 24.43
CA GLY A 726 -14.60 17.42 23.60
C GLY A 726 -15.48 16.21 23.25
N ALA A 727 -14.87 15.05 22.97
CA ALA A 727 -15.61 13.83 22.66
C ALA A 727 -16.35 13.29 23.89
N VAL A 728 -15.65 13.14 25.04
CA VAL A 728 -16.24 12.62 26.28
C VAL A 728 -17.33 13.57 26.82
N THR A 729 -17.13 14.89 26.79
CA THR A 729 -18.14 15.86 27.26
C THR A 729 -19.45 15.84 26.47
N ASN A 730 -19.41 15.45 25.20
CA ASN A 730 -20.61 15.36 24.35
C ASN A 730 -21.41 14.07 24.56
N HIS A 731 -20.74 12.97 24.92
CA HIS A 731 -21.34 11.64 24.98
C HIS A 731 -21.45 11.03 26.40
N GLY A 732 -20.69 11.57 27.36
CA GLY A 732 -20.63 11.06 28.73
C GLY A 732 -21.89 11.31 29.55
N LEU A 733 -22.11 10.47 30.57
CA LEU A 733 -23.13 10.66 31.60
C LEU A 733 -22.49 11.34 32.82
N PHE A 734 -22.62 12.67 32.88
CA PHE A 734 -21.96 13.46 33.91
C PHE A 734 -22.74 13.55 35.22
N ASN A 735 -21.98 13.64 36.31
CA ASN A 735 -22.35 14.08 37.66
C ASN A 735 -21.43 15.24 38.06
N ASN A 736 -21.61 15.82 39.25
CA ASN A 736 -20.75 16.94 39.68
C ASN A 736 -19.26 16.56 39.76
N LYS A 737 -18.94 15.31 40.12
CA LYS A 737 -17.56 14.81 40.24
C LYS A 737 -16.87 14.76 38.86
N SER A 738 -17.50 14.11 37.88
CA SER A 738 -16.99 14.02 36.50
C SER A 738 -16.89 15.38 35.81
N TRP A 739 -17.79 16.34 36.12
CA TRP A 739 -17.61 17.71 35.63
C TRP A 739 -16.36 18.36 36.20
N ILE A 740 -16.09 18.18 37.49
CA ILE A 740 -14.86 18.68 38.12
C ILE A 740 -13.63 18.00 37.50
N MET A 741 -13.65 16.68 37.30
CA MET A 741 -12.54 15.95 36.65
C MET A 741 -12.28 16.47 35.22
N ALA A 742 -13.32 16.75 34.43
CA ALA A 742 -13.16 17.30 33.09
C ALA A 742 -12.55 18.72 33.11
N ILE A 743 -12.91 19.54 34.11
CA ILE A 743 -12.35 20.87 34.33
C ILE A 743 -10.88 20.76 34.76
N GLU A 744 -10.56 19.87 35.71
CA GLU A 744 -9.20 19.62 36.17
C GLU A 744 -8.30 19.14 35.03
N ALA A 745 -8.78 18.21 34.20
CA ALA A 745 -8.07 17.78 33.00
C ALA A 745 -7.84 18.95 32.01
N ALA A 746 -8.82 19.83 31.82
CA ALA A 746 -8.65 21.02 30.97
C ALA A 746 -7.62 22.02 31.54
N ILE A 747 -7.50 22.14 32.87
CA ILE A 747 -6.48 23.00 33.51
C ILE A 747 -5.07 22.55 33.16
N THR A 748 -4.83 21.24 33.02
CA THR A 748 -3.51 20.67 32.69
C THR A 748 -3.02 21.00 31.27
N ILE A 749 -3.90 21.52 30.40
CA ILE A 749 -3.53 21.94 29.04
C ILE A 749 -2.62 23.17 29.14
N SER A 750 -1.44 23.11 28.53
CA SER A 750 -0.45 24.20 28.61
C SER A 750 -0.77 25.36 27.65
N SER A 751 -1.25 25.05 26.45
CA SER A 751 -1.67 26.02 25.44
C SER A 751 -2.98 26.71 25.84
N ASP A 752 -2.91 28.02 26.12
CA ASP A 752 -4.09 28.86 26.41
C ASP A 752 -5.17 28.77 25.33
N TYR A 753 -4.78 28.64 24.06
CA TYR A 753 -5.70 28.50 22.95
C TYR A 753 -6.48 27.17 23.00
N GLU A 754 -5.78 26.06 23.24
CA GLU A 754 -6.39 24.73 23.36
C GLU A 754 -7.22 24.62 24.64
N LYS A 755 -6.71 25.15 25.76
CA LYS A 755 -7.39 25.23 27.06
C LYS A 755 -8.70 26.00 26.93
N ARG A 756 -8.69 27.17 26.29
CA ARG A 756 -9.90 27.94 26.00
C ARG A 756 -10.90 27.11 25.22
N LEU A 757 -10.48 26.40 24.16
CA LEU A 757 -11.40 25.57 23.37
C LEU A 757 -11.99 24.42 24.20
N ALA A 758 -11.19 23.77 25.05
CA ALA A 758 -11.66 22.72 25.96
C ALA A 758 -12.73 23.27 26.94
N LEU A 759 -12.41 24.38 27.62
CA LEU A 759 -13.33 25.04 28.55
C LEU A 759 -14.59 25.57 27.83
N SER A 760 -14.46 26.01 26.59
CA SER A 760 -15.61 26.42 25.76
C SER A 760 -16.55 25.26 25.44
N ALA A 761 -16.01 24.06 25.21
CA ALA A 761 -16.81 22.85 25.01
C ALA A 761 -17.52 22.44 26.31
N ILE A 762 -16.81 22.45 27.44
CA ILE A 762 -17.34 22.16 28.77
C ILE A 762 -18.49 23.11 29.14
N LYS A 763 -18.30 24.43 28.95
CA LYS A 763 -19.29 25.46 29.32
C LYS A 763 -20.68 25.23 28.72
N ARG A 764 -20.78 24.66 27.52
CA ARG A 764 -22.05 24.46 26.81
C ARG A 764 -23.03 23.55 27.55
N ARG A 765 -22.52 22.65 28.40
CA ARG A 765 -23.30 21.61 29.10
C ARG A 765 -23.07 21.64 30.62
N LEU A 766 -22.37 22.66 31.11
CA LEU A 766 -22.00 22.79 32.51
C LEU A 766 -23.26 23.00 33.40
N PRO A 767 -23.43 22.23 34.48
CA PRO A 767 -24.58 22.36 35.36
C PRO A 767 -24.52 23.65 36.18
N ASP A 768 -25.67 24.15 36.60
CA ASP A 768 -25.78 25.27 37.55
C ASP A 768 -25.58 24.79 39.00
N ASP A 769 -24.43 24.17 39.27
CA ASP A 769 -24.00 23.76 40.61
C ASP A 769 -22.89 24.68 41.11
N LYS A 770 -23.02 25.19 42.34
CA LYS A 770 -22.08 26.17 42.90
C LYS A 770 -20.63 25.68 42.93
N LYS A 771 -20.38 24.39 43.21
CA LYS A 771 -19.01 23.86 43.26
C LYS A 771 -18.43 23.73 41.86
N VAL A 772 -19.23 23.22 40.93
CA VAL A 772 -18.83 23.05 39.52
C VAL A 772 -18.56 24.40 38.84
N GLN A 773 -19.44 25.39 39.06
CA GLN A 773 -19.28 26.75 38.54
C GLN A 773 -18.03 27.44 39.12
N LYS A 774 -17.77 27.25 40.41
CA LYS A 774 -16.55 27.76 41.05
C LYS A 774 -15.29 27.15 40.42
N ALA A 775 -15.23 25.83 40.30
CA ALA A 775 -14.11 25.13 39.66
C ALA A 775 -13.91 25.60 38.21
N PHE A 776 -15.00 25.80 37.46
CA PHE A 776 -14.92 26.31 36.10
C PHE A 776 -14.38 27.74 36.04
N SER A 777 -14.80 28.62 36.95
CA SER A 777 -14.27 29.99 37.04
C SER A 777 -12.76 29.98 37.31
N GLU A 778 -12.32 29.17 38.28
CA GLU A 778 -10.89 29.02 38.61
C GLU A 778 -10.09 28.48 37.41
N ALA A 779 -10.68 27.57 36.62
CA ALA A 779 -10.06 27.07 35.41
C ALA A 779 -9.93 28.15 34.31
N VAL A 780 -10.93 29.02 34.15
CA VAL A 780 -10.87 30.16 33.23
C VAL A 780 -9.80 31.16 33.66
N ASP A 781 -9.66 31.40 34.96
CA ASP A 781 -8.63 32.28 35.53
C ASP A 781 -7.21 31.72 35.32
N SER A 782 -7.06 30.41 35.11
CA SER A 782 -5.78 29.78 34.76
C SER A 782 -5.30 30.04 33.32
N ILE A 783 -6.12 30.68 32.47
CA ILE A 783 -5.71 31.12 31.12
C ILE A 783 -4.88 32.40 31.27
N SER A 784 -3.61 32.31 30.86
CA SER A 784 -2.66 33.43 31.00
C SER A 784 -2.97 34.56 30.02
N SER A 785 -3.37 34.21 28.80
CA SER A 785 -3.76 35.15 27.75
C SER A 785 -5.13 35.79 28.03
N ASP A 786 -5.12 37.09 28.32
CA ASP A 786 -6.35 37.91 28.47
C ASP A 786 -7.28 37.79 27.26
N TYR A 787 -6.70 37.71 26.06
CA TYR A 787 -7.45 37.54 24.81
C TYR A 787 -8.22 36.22 24.79
N GLU A 788 -7.55 35.11 25.11
CA GLU A 788 -8.20 33.80 25.11
C GLU A 788 -9.19 33.66 26.28
N ARG A 789 -8.85 34.19 27.46
CA ARG A 789 -9.70 34.16 28.67
C ARG A 789 -11.04 34.85 28.44
N ASN A 790 -11.03 36.05 27.86
CA ASN A 790 -12.25 36.82 27.58
C ASN A 790 -13.19 36.10 26.60
N ARG A 791 -12.66 35.26 25.70
CA ARG A 791 -13.49 34.50 24.75
C ARG A 791 -14.27 33.35 25.38
N VAL A 792 -13.87 32.85 26.54
CA VAL A 792 -14.68 31.86 27.29
C VAL A 792 -15.92 32.53 27.90
N ALA A 793 -15.79 33.78 28.36
CA ALA A 793 -16.85 34.52 29.03
C ALA A 793 -18.03 34.86 28.10
N VAL A 794 -17.77 35.14 26.82
CA VAL A 794 -18.77 35.58 25.83
C VAL A 794 -19.69 34.45 25.32
N LEU A 795 -19.40 33.19 25.63
CA LEU A 795 -20.26 32.06 25.24
C LEU A 795 -21.59 32.09 26.02
N ALA A 796 -22.70 32.29 25.31
CA ALA A 796 -24.05 32.08 25.84
C ALA A 796 -24.28 30.58 26.12
N PRO A 797 -25.05 30.21 27.17
CA PRO A 797 -25.46 28.82 27.37
C PRO A 797 -26.25 28.31 26.15
N ALA A 798 -26.07 27.04 25.80
CA ALA A 798 -26.89 26.41 24.77
C ALA A 798 -28.36 26.38 25.23
N PRO A 799 -29.35 26.57 24.33
CA PRO A 799 -30.75 26.33 24.69
C PRO A 799 -30.87 24.88 25.17
N GLU A 800 -31.53 24.66 26.32
CA GLU A 800 -31.75 23.33 26.87
C GLU A 800 -32.35 22.42 25.78
N ALA A 801 -31.64 21.33 25.43
CA ALA A 801 -32.28 20.24 24.71
C ALA A 801 -33.45 19.74 25.57
N PRO A 802 -34.64 19.47 24.99
CA PRO A 802 -35.80 19.08 25.78
C PRO A 802 -35.44 17.88 26.65
N ARG A 803 -35.52 18.06 27.97
CA ARG A 803 -35.39 16.96 28.93
C ARG A 803 -36.46 15.94 28.57
N ILE A 804 -36.06 14.77 28.08
CA ILE A 804 -36.90 13.58 28.16
C ILE A 804 -37.03 13.30 29.65
N GLN A 805 -38.10 13.79 30.27
CA GLN A 805 -38.51 13.29 31.58
C GLN A 805 -38.74 11.79 31.39
N ALA A 806 -38.02 10.98 32.15
CA ALA A 806 -38.35 9.57 32.27
C ALA A 806 -39.81 9.49 32.71
N ILE A 807 -40.71 9.13 31.79
CA ILE A 807 -42.08 8.78 32.12
C ILE A 807 -41.97 7.42 32.80
N THR A 808 -41.93 7.40 34.13
CA THR A 808 -42.28 6.21 34.89
C THR A 808 -43.76 5.95 34.68
N ALA A 809 -44.09 5.12 33.68
CA ALA A 809 -45.42 4.56 33.56
C ALA A 809 -45.62 3.55 34.70
N THR A 810 -46.35 3.94 35.73
CA THR A 810 -46.88 2.99 36.72
C THR A 810 -48.07 2.29 36.09
N THR A 811 -47.90 1.05 35.66
CA THR A 811 -49.01 0.24 35.14
C THR A 811 -49.77 -0.37 36.32
N THR A 812 -50.91 0.21 36.69
CA THR A 812 -51.89 -0.47 37.56
C THR A 812 -52.69 -1.43 36.70
N THR A 813 -52.53 -2.73 36.95
CA THR A 813 -53.34 -3.78 36.32
C THR A 813 -54.54 -4.09 37.21
N GLU A 814 -55.73 -3.65 36.82
CA GLU A 814 -56.98 -4.26 37.30
C GLU A 814 -57.38 -5.37 36.33
N VAL A 815 -57.46 -6.60 36.85
CA VAL A 815 -57.92 -7.78 36.12
C VAL A 815 -59.40 -7.98 36.40
N MET A 816 -60.25 -7.83 35.38
CA MET A 816 -61.61 -8.39 35.39
C MET A 816 -61.64 -9.67 34.54
N PRO A 817 -62.34 -10.73 34.99
CA PRO A 817 -62.35 -12.00 34.28
C PRO A 817 -63.39 -12.01 33.15
N GLY A 818 -62.93 -12.29 31.93
CA GLY A 818 -63.77 -12.76 30.82
C GLY A 818 -64.17 -11.72 29.77
N ALA A 819 -63.25 -11.35 28.87
CA ALA A 819 -63.55 -10.87 27.49
C ALA A 819 -62.27 -10.92 26.62
N PRO A 820 -62.37 -11.18 25.30
CA PRO A 820 -61.21 -11.38 24.42
C PRO A 820 -60.48 -10.07 24.07
N GLU A 821 -59.16 -10.19 23.94
CA GLU A 821 -58.16 -9.12 23.94
C GLU A 821 -58.37 -8.04 22.86
N THR A 822 -58.67 -6.82 23.30
CA THR A 822 -58.39 -5.58 22.54
C THR A 822 -58.03 -4.47 23.54
N VAL A 823 -56.76 -4.08 23.59
CA VAL A 823 -56.30 -2.94 24.41
C VAL A 823 -56.44 -1.67 23.58
N THR A 824 -57.28 -0.74 24.01
CA THR A 824 -57.44 0.58 23.39
C THR A 824 -56.55 1.58 24.12
N VAL A 825 -55.49 2.08 23.48
CA VAL A 825 -54.66 3.17 24.03
C VAL A 825 -55.17 4.50 23.48
N THR A 826 -55.62 5.39 24.36
CA THR A 826 -56.08 6.75 23.97
C THR A 826 -54.94 7.73 24.24
N VAL A 827 -54.42 8.39 23.20
CA VAL A 827 -53.42 9.47 23.34
C VAL A 827 -54.13 10.81 23.19
N GLY A 828 -54.18 11.60 24.27
CA GLY A 828 -54.74 12.95 24.26
C GLY A 828 -53.81 13.95 23.55
N ALA A 829 -54.39 14.82 22.71
CA ALA A 829 -53.70 15.90 22.02
C ALA A 829 -53.31 17.05 22.98
N PRO A 830 -52.22 17.80 22.76
CA PRO A 830 -51.87 18.95 23.58
C PRO A 830 -52.56 20.25 23.14
N LEU A 831 -53.02 21.01 24.15
CA LEU A 831 -53.57 22.38 24.10
C LEU A 831 -52.47 23.46 23.87
N PRO A 832 -52.85 24.69 23.47
CA PRO A 832 -51.94 25.68 22.85
C PRO A 832 -51.25 26.63 23.84
N PRO A 833 -50.23 27.40 23.42
CA PRO A 833 -49.60 28.41 24.26
C PRO A 833 -50.24 29.81 24.12
N ALA A 834 -50.30 30.55 25.22
CA ALA A 834 -50.42 32.01 25.30
C ALA A 834 -49.59 32.50 26.51
N PRO A 835 -49.18 33.80 26.63
CA PRO A 835 -49.46 34.94 25.75
C PRO A 835 -48.21 35.74 25.30
N ALA A 836 -48.35 36.55 24.25
CA ALA A 836 -47.52 37.73 24.04
C ALA A 836 -48.42 38.93 23.69
N VAL A 837 -48.06 40.07 24.28
CA VAL A 837 -48.82 41.31 24.42
C VAL A 837 -48.68 42.18 23.16
N SER A 838 -49.68 43.06 22.96
CA SER A 838 -49.70 44.28 22.11
C SER A 838 -50.24 44.17 20.67
N SER A 839 -51.56 44.30 20.59
CA SER A 839 -52.33 45.30 19.82
C SER A 839 -51.87 45.70 18.41
N MET A 840 -52.68 45.37 17.40
CA MET A 840 -53.36 46.38 16.56
C MET A 840 -54.49 45.73 15.76
N THR A 841 -55.71 46.21 15.99
CA THR A 841 -56.96 45.82 15.32
C THR A 841 -57.10 46.57 14.00
N MET A 842 -57.41 45.86 12.90
CA MET A 842 -58.24 46.41 11.84
C MET A 842 -59.12 45.31 11.23
N THR A 843 -60.41 45.54 11.35
CA THR A 843 -61.53 44.72 10.88
C THR A 843 -61.86 45.11 9.44
N THR A 844 -62.05 44.14 8.54
CA THR A 844 -62.95 44.34 7.40
C THR A 844 -63.59 43.02 6.98
N THR A 845 -64.91 43.05 6.93
CA THR A 845 -65.89 42.00 6.65
C THR A 845 -66.13 41.75 5.15
N ALA A 846 -66.78 40.61 4.85
CA ALA A 846 -67.54 40.21 3.63
C ALA A 846 -66.78 39.25 2.70
N SER A 847 -67.38 38.25 2.03
CA SER A 847 -68.72 37.64 2.02
C SER A 847 -68.60 36.42 1.09
N VAL A 848 -69.17 35.27 1.46
CA VAL A 848 -69.26 34.06 0.62
C VAL A 848 -70.51 34.15 -0.29
N PRO A 849 -70.47 33.61 -1.52
CA PRO A 849 -71.44 32.56 -1.89
C PRO A 849 -70.84 31.43 -2.78
N PRO A 850 -71.59 30.33 -3.04
CA PRO A 850 -71.06 28.96 -3.13
C PRO A 850 -71.15 28.30 -4.54
N ASN A 851 -70.81 26.99 -4.58
CA ASN A 851 -71.21 25.92 -5.52
C ASN A 851 -70.28 25.54 -6.72
N VAL A 852 -69.48 24.47 -6.58
CA VAL A 852 -69.53 23.06 -7.13
C VAL A 852 -68.91 22.86 -8.55
N PRO A 853 -68.61 21.63 -9.01
CA PRO A 853 -67.27 21.06 -9.09
C PRO A 853 -66.80 20.83 -10.55
N HIS A 854 -65.52 20.47 -10.75
CA HIS A 854 -65.04 19.38 -11.60
C HIS A 854 -63.56 19.56 -11.95
N SER A 855 -62.87 18.44 -11.88
CA SER A 855 -61.50 18.16 -12.31
C SER A 855 -61.24 18.48 -13.79
N ILE A 856 -60.06 19.03 -14.11
CA ILE A 856 -59.03 18.51 -15.05
C ILE A 856 -58.05 19.64 -15.45
N THR A 857 -56.78 19.44 -15.07
CA THR A 857 -55.50 19.69 -15.78
C THR A 857 -55.41 20.79 -16.85
N SER A 858 -54.58 21.83 -16.62
CA SER A 858 -53.37 22.15 -17.41
C SER A 858 -52.73 23.49 -17.00
N VAL A 859 -51.46 23.63 -17.35
CA VAL A 859 -50.42 24.53 -16.81
C VAL A 859 -50.36 25.87 -17.56
N VAL A 860 -50.26 27.00 -16.84
CA VAL A 860 -49.58 28.24 -17.30
C VAL A 860 -48.91 28.93 -16.10
N ALA A 861 -47.60 29.20 -16.21
CA ALA A 861 -46.74 29.98 -15.28
C ALA A 861 -47.12 31.47 -15.30
N ALA A 862 -46.88 32.39 -14.36
CA ALA A 862 -45.83 32.76 -13.39
C ALA A 862 -46.35 34.06 -12.65
N PRO A 863 -45.62 34.84 -11.81
CA PRO A 863 -44.27 34.67 -11.23
C PRO A 863 -44.18 34.98 -9.70
N ASN A 864 -42.98 34.74 -9.15
CA ASN A 864 -42.37 35.30 -7.91
C ASN A 864 -42.50 34.55 -6.57
N ALA A 865 -41.57 33.58 -6.41
CA ALA A 865 -40.68 33.34 -5.26
C ALA A 865 -41.24 32.78 -3.93
N PRO A 866 -40.43 32.08 -3.12
CA PRO A 866 -40.26 30.63 -3.17
C PRO A 866 -40.89 29.92 -1.96
N LYS A 867 -41.68 28.88 -2.20
CA LYS A 867 -42.15 27.93 -1.16
C LYS A 867 -41.39 26.61 -1.27
N ALA A 868 -40.98 26.11 -0.11
CA ALA A 868 -40.32 24.84 0.12
C ALA A 868 -41.05 23.65 -0.54
N ARG A 869 -40.27 22.74 -1.14
CA ARG A 869 -40.77 21.46 -1.66
C ARG A 869 -41.02 20.49 -0.50
N VAL A 870 -42.29 20.25 -0.23
CA VAL A 870 -42.77 19.00 0.40
C VAL A 870 -42.66 17.90 -0.66
N ARG A 871 -41.85 16.86 -0.40
CA ARG A 871 -41.82 15.63 -1.21
C ARG A 871 -42.76 14.62 -0.54
N THR A 872 -43.96 14.47 -1.10
CA THR A 872 -44.85 13.34 -0.83
C THR A 872 -44.28 12.12 -1.55
N LEU A 873 -43.82 11.11 -0.81
CA LEU A 873 -43.50 9.78 -1.35
C LEU A 873 -44.72 8.87 -1.12
N THR A 874 -45.51 8.68 -2.18
CA THR A 874 -46.44 7.55 -2.29
C THR A 874 -45.63 6.32 -2.71
N ALA A 875 -45.47 5.35 -1.80
CA ALA A 875 -45.02 4.01 -2.15
C ALA A 875 -46.24 3.17 -2.55
N THR A 876 -46.29 2.75 -3.82
CA THR A 876 -47.22 1.73 -4.31
C THR A 876 -46.44 0.42 -4.41
N THR A 877 -46.79 -0.58 -3.61
CA THR A 877 -46.23 -1.94 -3.75
C THR A 877 -47.29 -2.83 -4.40
N THR A 878 -47.09 -3.18 -5.67
CA THR A 878 -47.80 -4.28 -6.33
C THR A 878 -47.20 -5.61 -5.88
N ALA A 879 -47.95 -6.40 -5.12
CA ALA A 879 -47.66 -7.80 -4.89
C ALA A 879 -48.51 -8.66 -5.85
N ASN A 880 -47.86 -9.47 -6.67
CA ASN A 880 -48.50 -10.47 -7.53
C ASN A 880 -48.52 -11.79 -6.74
N VAL A 881 -49.71 -12.24 -6.30
CA VAL A 881 -49.88 -13.47 -5.51
C VAL A 881 -50.73 -14.47 -6.29
N LYS A 882 -50.22 -15.71 -6.44
CA LYS A 882 -51.02 -16.91 -6.72
C LYS A 882 -51.11 -17.77 -5.44
N PRO A 883 -52.21 -18.52 -5.22
CA PRO A 883 -52.72 -18.82 -3.87
C PRO A 883 -52.27 -20.18 -3.29
N GLY A 884 -52.10 -20.23 -1.96
CA GLY A 884 -51.92 -21.46 -1.17
C GLY A 884 -51.45 -21.16 0.27
N ILE A 885 -52.40 -21.12 1.21
CA ILE A 885 -52.31 -20.83 2.68
C ILE A 885 -51.68 -22.04 3.45
N PRO A 886 -51.11 -21.95 4.69
CA PRO A 886 -51.41 -21.00 5.78
C PRO A 886 -50.27 -20.22 6.45
N GLN A 887 -50.74 -19.21 7.18
CA GLN A 887 -50.05 -18.21 7.99
C GLN A 887 -49.38 -18.83 9.22
N ASP A 888 -48.10 -18.52 9.41
CA ASP A 888 -47.45 -18.22 10.70
C ASP A 888 -45.97 -17.92 10.46
N MET A 889 -45.64 -16.66 10.20
CA MET A 889 -44.31 -16.10 10.49
C MET A 889 -44.32 -14.58 10.34
N THR A 890 -44.02 -13.89 11.42
CA THR A 890 -43.75 -12.44 11.45
C THR A 890 -42.42 -12.17 10.75
N VAL A 891 -42.45 -11.42 9.65
CA VAL A 891 -41.24 -10.84 9.03
C VAL A 891 -41.00 -9.48 9.66
N THR A 892 -39.96 -9.36 10.49
CA THR A 892 -39.49 -8.07 11.00
C THR A 892 -38.60 -7.42 9.95
N VAL A 893 -39.08 -6.37 9.28
CA VAL A 893 -38.24 -5.48 8.47
C VAL A 893 -37.71 -4.38 9.38
N VAL A 894 -36.44 -4.49 9.77
CA VAL A 894 -35.69 -3.42 10.42
C VAL A 894 -35.31 -2.40 9.35
N ALA A 895 -35.83 -1.18 9.47
CA ALA A 895 -35.38 -0.05 8.64
C ALA A 895 -33.98 0.40 9.12
N PRO A 896 -33.05 0.72 8.19
CA PRO A 896 -31.73 1.20 8.57
C PRO A 896 -31.84 2.63 9.13
N ASN A 897 -31.51 2.80 10.41
CA ASN A 897 -31.27 4.11 11.00
C ASN A 897 -30.05 4.74 10.31
N GLN A 898 -30.27 5.83 9.58
CA GLN A 898 -29.19 6.75 9.21
C GLN A 898 -28.86 7.64 10.43
N PRO A 899 -27.57 7.86 10.73
CA PRO A 899 -27.15 8.73 11.82
C PRO A 899 -27.22 10.22 11.40
N GLU A 900 -27.71 11.05 12.30
CA GLU A 900 -27.51 12.52 12.30
C GLU A 900 -26.03 12.90 12.55
#